data_AF-A0A2E2ATC8-F1
#
_entry.id   AF-A0A2E2ATC8-F1
#
_cell.length_a   1.000
_cell.length_b   1.000
_cell.length_c   1.000
_cell.angle_alpha   90.00
_cell.angle_beta   90.00
_cell.angle_gamma   90.00
#
_symmetry.space_group_name_H-M   'P 1'
#
loop_
_entity.id
_entity.type
_entity.pdbx_description
1 polymer ?
#
loop_
_entity_poly.entity_id
_entity_poly.type
_entity_poly.pdbx_seq_one_letter_code
_entity_poly.pdbx_strand_id
1 'polypeptide(L)'
;NCHRIGSVGGTVGPALTKLALDRKPHEIVASVLWPKRKIEDKYKAHAFITADGDTLSGYVLERNEKRVLFRDPTKGTDHQIELALDDIDAEREVGTLMPENLIGAMTYAQVYDLVRFLLDLGKSEEIPLAEVETVLEYATAHVHGAAEFTYDNQPLASSRHIYFEHPINRDREYDFYAKESEFFRQMLLDGERVPPVLMSFNGLDGGEQGHWGNQDEETWKRDAWNHVDLGRVLSGVFRGGGVTVNRGIAVRLGDEGELACVFNPETLSYDMVWKSGFIKFRDIRHGFLDGIPMDGTPVAFPEKGLTVEGKKLAGSMQYHGLYRSGQRVYFQYTLNGKTYLDSPWVQDGRFVREVQLKEGPLSAELSNGVGESGPQVFTSKITHGNDGPYAIDTFELPLDNPWNVPVMGSAIAMLPDGAALLATMHGDVWKVEELEFPSKEARWTRFASGLHQPLGMIADEDGIFVLCRDQIVRLWDTDENGEADFYECFSNQHQTSSGGHDYICGLERDADGNFYTASGADGVYKISADGRTAEVIATGFRNPDGIGLTPDGVLTIPCAEGGWTPSSMICAMKLEDDSVPHFGFRGPKGDTIPNLPLVYLPRGLDNQSGGQQTVNSDRWGPLNGQLLHFSFGTGNHFLILKDEVDGQLQGAVVRLPGDFLSGIHRGRFSPKDGQLYVTGMQGWGCYTPEDGCFQRVRYTGDSVQVPTSFRVHKNGIKLTFTQRADKALVEQAESHFAMTWNYRYGAQYGSPEYSTRHLGMIGHDYLPIKSAHVIDDGKSVFLEIPDIQPANQIHLRVQTAPGVFSEIFVTAHKLDQHSFVDAPGLVALDNKPVNPHPIINDIALATKVVPNPYASVIADARPITLQAGSNLSFATKVISAKAGEMLALTFDNPDVVPHNWALLKPGTLQRVGNLANQLISDPEAAIKQYVPDSSDVIVFTDIVLPKQQFTIYFKVPEQPGRYPYLCTFPGHWLVMNGNLIVE
;
A
#
# COMPACT_ATOMS: atom_id res chain seq x y z
N ASN A 1 -29.17 -11.38 16.35
CA ASN A 1 -30.47 -11.44 15.64
C ASN A 1 -31.62 -11.66 16.62
N CYS A 2 -32.73 -10.93 16.49
CA CYS A 2 -33.84 -10.95 17.48
C CYS A 2 -35.00 -11.89 17.13
N HIS A 3 -35.26 -12.10 15.85
CA HIS A 3 -36.32 -12.98 15.34
C HIS A 3 -35.73 -14.28 14.78
N ARG A 4 -36.58 -15.29 14.61
CA ARG A 4 -36.24 -16.57 13.96
C ARG A 4 -37.01 -16.77 12.67
N ILE A 5 -36.34 -17.25 11.62
CA ILE A 5 -36.95 -17.79 10.40
C ILE A 5 -36.36 -19.19 10.22
N GLY A 6 -37.23 -20.19 10.14
CA GLY A 6 -36.80 -21.59 10.14
C GLY A 6 -36.04 -21.97 11.43
N SER A 7 -34.85 -22.56 11.29
CA SER A 7 -33.85 -22.77 12.35
C SER A 7 -33.23 -21.45 12.85
N VAL A 8 -33.06 -20.47 11.96
CA VAL A 8 -32.05 -19.41 12.07
C VAL A 8 -32.54 -18.21 12.87
N GLY A 9 -31.75 -17.79 13.86
CA GLY A 9 -31.94 -16.54 14.58
C GLY A 9 -32.58 -16.67 15.98
N GLY A 10 -32.92 -15.50 16.53
CA GLY A 10 -33.22 -15.30 17.94
C GLY A 10 -34.67 -15.59 18.36
N THR A 11 -34.87 -15.72 19.67
CA THR A 11 -36.17 -16.03 20.28
C THR A 11 -36.80 -14.85 21.03
N VAL A 12 -36.26 -13.65 20.82
CA VAL A 12 -36.74 -12.38 21.41
C VAL A 12 -38.12 -12.04 20.84
N GLY A 13 -38.20 -11.87 19.53
CA GLY A 13 -39.45 -11.59 18.81
C GLY A 13 -40.20 -12.84 18.34
N PRO A 14 -41.37 -12.68 17.71
CA PRO A 14 -42.07 -13.77 17.03
C PRO A 14 -41.21 -14.40 15.92
N ALA A 15 -41.38 -15.70 15.73
CA ALA A 15 -40.86 -16.40 14.55
C ALA A 15 -41.59 -15.90 13.30
N LEU A 16 -40.84 -15.65 12.22
CA LEU A 16 -41.36 -15.06 10.98
C LEU A 16 -41.52 -16.08 9.84
N THR A 17 -41.14 -17.35 10.08
CA THR A 17 -41.19 -18.49 9.13
C THR A 17 -42.49 -18.61 8.33
N LYS A 18 -43.62 -18.23 8.93
CA LYS A 18 -44.97 -18.27 8.32
C LYS A 18 -45.71 -16.94 8.42
N LEU A 19 -44.98 -15.84 8.64
CA LEU A 19 -45.52 -14.51 8.93
C LEU A 19 -46.59 -14.08 7.92
N ALA A 20 -46.38 -14.40 6.64
CA ALA A 20 -47.27 -14.04 5.55
C ALA A 20 -48.61 -14.80 5.56
N LEU A 21 -48.66 -16.00 6.16
CA LEU A 21 -49.88 -16.75 6.42
C LEU A 21 -50.57 -16.26 7.70
N ASP A 22 -49.78 -16.05 8.75
CA ASP A 22 -50.26 -15.78 10.11
C ASP A 22 -50.77 -14.34 10.30
N ARG A 23 -50.38 -13.39 9.44
CA ARG A 23 -50.75 -11.97 9.53
C ARG A 23 -51.14 -11.36 8.18
N LYS A 24 -52.03 -10.36 8.21
CA LYS A 24 -52.46 -9.62 7.01
C LYS A 24 -51.35 -8.67 6.54
N PRO A 25 -51.24 -8.39 5.22
CA PRO A 25 -50.17 -7.53 4.69
C PRO A 25 -50.02 -6.17 5.37
N HIS A 26 -51.13 -5.48 5.65
CA HIS A 26 -51.10 -4.19 6.34
C HIS A 26 -50.68 -4.29 7.81
N GLU A 27 -50.86 -5.45 8.47
CA GLU A 27 -50.39 -5.67 9.84
C GLU A 27 -48.89 -5.94 9.89
N ILE A 28 -48.35 -6.63 8.87
CA ILE A 28 -46.91 -6.85 8.68
C ILE A 28 -46.23 -5.50 8.44
N VAL A 29 -46.69 -4.75 7.43
CA VAL A 29 -46.17 -3.41 7.12
C VAL A 29 -46.30 -2.45 8.31
N ALA A 30 -47.45 -2.43 9.00
CA ALA A 30 -47.60 -1.58 10.19
C ALA A 30 -46.71 -2.00 11.37
N SER A 31 -46.33 -3.28 11.49
CA SER A 31 -45.38 -3.75 12.51
C SER A 31 -43.94 -3.31 12.22
N VAL A 32 -43.55 -3.27 10.93
CA VAL A 32 -42.22 -2.79 10.50
C VAL A 32 -42.11 -1.27 10.63
N LEU A 33 -43.13 -0.53 10.17
CA LEU A 33 -43.13 0.94 10.20
C LEU A 33 -43.37 1.52 11.61
N TRP A 34 -44.25 0.90 12.40
CA TRP A 34 -44.71 1.42 13.69
C TRP A 34 -44.82 0.31 14.75
N PRO A 35 -43.70 -0.30 15.20
CA PRO A 35 -43.72 -1.49 16.05
C PRO A 35 -44.48 -1.32 17.38
N LYS A 36 -44.56 -0.10 17.93
CA LYS A 36 -45.37 0.19 19.13
C LYS A 36 -46.88 0.27 18.91
N ARG A 37 -47.36 0.29 17.65
CA ARG A 37 -48.78 0.55 17.31
C ARG A 37 -49.72 -0.60 17.66
N LYS A 38 -49.22 -1.84 17.70
CA LYS A 38 -49.96 -3.05 18.10
C LYS A 38 -48.97 -4.13 18.57
N ILE A 39 -48.91 -4.34 19.87
CA ILE A 39 -48.01 -5.31 20.53
C ILE A 39 -48.89 -6.46 21.09
N GLU A 40 -48.53 -7.71 20.82
CA GLU A 40 -49.16 -8.88 21.48
C GLU A 40 -48.61 -9.00 22.90
N ASP A 41 -49.44 -9.35 23.89
CA ASP A 41 -49.06 -9.27 25.31
C ASP A 41 -47.82 -10.10 25.69
N LYS A 42 -47.65 -11.29 25.08
CA LYS A 42 -46.43 -12.13 25.22
C LYS A 42 -45.13 -11.52 24.69
N TYR A 43 -45.19 -10.36 24.01
CA TYR A 43 -44.03 -9.58 23.55
C TYR A 43 -44.00 -8.16 24.15
N LYS A 44 -44.87 -7.87 25.15
CA LYS A 44 -44.68 -6.71 26.02
C LYS A 44 -43.59 -7.06 27.04
N ALA A 45 -42.47 -6.36 26.95
CA ALA A 45 -41.44 -6.42 27.96
C ALA A 45 -41.87 -5.61 29.18
N HIS A 46 -41.67 -6.19 30.36
CA HIS A 46 -41.82 -5.55 31.66
C HIS A 46 -40.42 -5.44 32.29
N ALA A 47 -40.17 -4.31 32.93
CA ALA A 47 -39.03 -4.12 33.82
C ALA A 47 -39.53 -4.20 35.27
N PHE A 48 -38.94 -5.10 36.04
CA PHE A 48 -39.14 -5.29 37.46
C PHE A 48 -37.95 -4.72 38.21
N ILE A 49 -38.19 -3.98 39.28
CA ILE A 49 -37.19 -3.57 40.25
C ILE A 49 -37.47 -4.37 41.51
N THR A 50 -36.48 -5.15 41.99
CA THR A 50 -36.63 -5.98 43.18
C THR A 50 -36.46 -5.16 44.46
N ALA A 51 -36.82 -5.71 45.63
CA ALA A 51 -36.56 -5.11 46.93
C ALA A 51 -35.06 -4.94 47.25
N ASP A 52 -34.18 -5.76 46.64
CA ASP A 52 -32.72 -5.57 46.64
C ASP A 52 -32.26 -4.48 45.63
N GLY A 53 -33.21 -3.87 44.92
CA GLY A 53 -33.03 -2.80 43.93
C GLY A 53 -32.68 -3.29 42.52
N ASP A 54 -32.59 -4.59 42.27
CA ASP A 54 -32.11 -5.13 40.99
C ASP A 54 -33.15 -5.00 39.88
N THR A 55 -32.69 -4.57 38.70
CA THR A 55 -33.56 -4.34 37.55
C THR A 55 -33.52 -5.55 36.61
N LEU A 56 -34.62 -6.29 36.56
CA LEU A 56 -34.80 -7.49 35.74
C LEU A 56 -35.83 -7.20 34.64
N SER A 57 -35.49 -7.50 33.39
CA SER A 57 -36.35 -7.20 32.23
C SER A 57 -36.70 -8.47 31.46
N GLY A 58 -37.97 -8.62 31.08
CA GLY A 58 -38.40 -9.76 30.27
C GLY A 58 -39.88 -9.79 29.95
N TYR A 59 -40.33 -10.89 29.33
CA TYR A 59 -41.73 -11.10 28.95
C TYR A 59 -42.46 -11.90 30.01
N VAL A 60 -43.61 -11.41 30.50
CA VAL A 60 -44.45 -12.15 31.46
C VAL A 60 -45.05 -13.38 30.78
N LEU A 61 -44.86 -14.55 31.40
CA LEU A 61 -45.41 -15.83 30.98
C LEU A 61 -46.67 -16.20 31.81
N GLU A 62 -46.59 -16.03 33.12
CA GLU A 62 -47.67 -16.30 34.08
C GLU A 62 -47.63 -15.22 35.18
N ARG A 63 -48.80 -14.80 35.68
CA ARG A 63 -48.94 -14.13 36.98
C ARG A 63 -50.09 -14.76 37.73
N ASN A 64 -49.90 -14.95 39.03
CA ASN A 64 -50.96 -15.32 39.96
C ASN A 64 -50.86 -14.48 41.24
N GLU A 65 -51.69 -14.73 42.25
CA GLU A 65 -51.80 -13.92 43.47
C GLU A 65 -50.52 -13.87 44.35
N LYS A 66 -49.47 -14.64 44.02
CA LYS A 66 -48.22 -14.70 44.81
C LYS A 66 -46.96 -14.40 44.03
N ARG A 67 -46.95 -14.56 42.70
CA ARG A 67 -45.73 -14.54 41.89
C ARG A 67 -45.93 -14.04 40.47
N VAL A 68 -44.83 -13.61 39.87
CA VAL A 68 -44.66 -13.36 38.44
C VAL A 68 -43.63 -14.34 37.89
N LEU A 69 -43.98 -15.05 36.83
CA LEU A 69 -43.08 -15.87 36.04
C LEU A 69 -42.81 -15.14 34.72
N PHE A 70 -41.56 -14.84 34.42
CA PHE A 70 -41.17 -14.13 33.21
C PHE A 70 -39.92 -14.74 32.55
N ARG A 71 -39.73 -14.45 31.28
CA ARG A 71 -38.60 -14.93 30.48
C ARG A 71 -37.65 -13.78 30.16
N ASP A 72 -36.38 -13.92 30.54
CA ASP A 72 -35.28 -13.09 30.05
C ASP A 72 -35.02 -13.45 28.57
N PRO A 73 -35.32 -12.57 27.60
CA PRO A 73 -35.21 -12.92 26.18
C PRO A 73 -33.76 -13.07 25.70
N THR A 74 -32.77 -12.68 26.51
CA THR A 74 -31.35 -12.83 26.16
C THR A 74 -30.78 -14.22 26.48
N LYS A 75 -31.51 -15.05 27.24
CA LYS A 75 -31.07 -16.37 27.71
C LYS A 75 -31.85 -17.56 27.11
N GLY A 76 -32.55 -17.34 26.00
CA GLY A 76 -33.28 -18.38 25.27
C GLY A 76 -34.74 -18.57 25.72
N THR A 77 -35.40 -19.60 25.18
CA THR A 77 -36.82 -19.89 25.49
C THR A 77 -37.06 -20.41 26.89
N ASP A 78 -36.08 -21.14 27.43
CA ASP A 78 -36.29 -22.06 28.54
C ASP A 78 -35.80 -21.45 29.88
N HIS A 79 -35.06 -20.34 29.82
CA HIS A 79 -34.62 -19.60 31.00
C HIS A 79 -35.75 -18.71 31.55
N GLN A 80 -36.55 -19.28 32.44
CA GLN A 80 -37.62 -18.61 33.15
C GLN A 80 -37.12 -18.14 34.52
N ILE A 81 -37.56 -16.96 34.94
CA ILE A 81 -37.28 -16.34 36.23
C ILE A 81 -38.60 -16.20 36.96
N GLU A 82 -38.64 -16.66 38.20
CA GLU A 82 -39.78 -16.53 39.11
C GLU A 82 -39.44 -15.51 40.19
N LEU A 83 -40.32 -14.51 40.39
CA LEU A 83 -40.26 -13.57 41.51
C LEU A 83 -41.56 -13.64 42.32
N ALA A 84 -41.46 -13.55 43.64
CA ALA A 84 -42.65 -13.29 44.45
C ALA A 84 -43.12 -11.84 44.23
N LEU A 85 -44.42 -11.60 44.37
CA LEU A 85 -44.96 -10.23 44.26
C LEU A 85 -44.47 -9.32 45.39
N ASP A 86 -44.21 -9.88 46.57
CA ASP A 86 -43.69 -9.16 47.73
C ASP A 86 -42.22 -8.71 47.55
N ASP A 87 -41.48 -9.30 46.59
CA ASP A 87 -40.09 -8.96 46.27
C ASP A 87 -39.97 -7.87 45.19
N ILE A 88 -41.08 -7.30 44.69
CA ILE A 88 -41.12 -6.32 43.58
C ILE A 88 -41.44 -4.92 44.13
N ASP A 89 -40.39 -4.09 44.26
CA ASP A 89 -40.48 -2.68 44.66
C ASP A 89 -41.20 -1.82 43.61
N ALA A 90 -40.97 -2.09 42.32
CA ALA A 90 -41.65 -1.40 41.22
C ALA A 90 -41.72 -2.24 39.94
N GLU A 91 -42.77 -2.02 39.16
CA GLU A 91 -42.98 -2.62 37.84
C GLU A 91 -43.29 -1.55 36.79
N ARG A 92 -42.77 -1.73 35.57
CA ARG A 92 -43.05 -0.85 34.42
C ARG A 92 -43.17 -1.65 33.12
N GLU A 93 -44.28 -1.47 32.39
CA GLU A 93 -44.35 -1.88 30.98
C GLU A 93 -43.37 -1.04 30.15
N VAL A 94 -42.43 -1.71 29.48
CA VAL A 94 -41.45 -1.11 28.56
C VAL A 94 -42.03 -1.03 27.14
N GLY A 95 -42.99 -1.90 26.83
CA GLY A 95 -43.58 -2.05 25.49
C GLY A 95 -42.85 -3.12 24.69
N THR A 96 -42.59 -2.88 23.41
CA THR A 96 -41.88 -3.84 22.54
C THR A 96 -40.38 -3.61 22.57
N LEU A 97 -39.59 -4.70 22.50
CA LEU A 97 -38.14 -4.64 22.31
C LEU A 97 -37.73 -4.47 20.83
N MET A 98 -38.69 -4.41 19.91
CA MET A 98 -38.44 -4.08 18.50
C MET A 98 -38.21 -2.56 18.36
N PRO A 99 -37.01 -2.10 17.94
CA PRO A 99 -36.70 -0.68 17.88
C PRO A 99 -37.53 0.07 16.81
N GLU A 100 -37.76 1.35 17.05
CA GLU A 100 -38.43 2.24 16.09
C GLU A 100 -37.50 2.70 14.97
N ASN A 101 -38.08 3.15 13.86
CA ASN A 101 -37.38 3.70 12.70
C ASN A 101 -36.36 2.76 12.04
N LEU A 102 -36.56 1.43 12.15
CA LEU A 102 -35.71 0.39 11.54
C LEU A 102 -35.48 0.58 10.02
N ILE A 103 -36.45 1.16 9.32
CA ILE A 103 -36.36 1.46 7.87
C ILE A 103 -35.72 2.82 7.56
N GLY A 104 -35.42 3.66 8.57
CA GLY A 104 -35.00 5.05 8.36
C GLY A 104 -33.64 5.23 7.69
N ALA A 105 -32.79 4.19 7.76
CA ALA A 105 -31.49 4.13 7.08
C ALA A 105 -31.52 3.28 5.79
N MET A 106 -32.69 2.79 5.38
CA MET A 106 -32.86 1.97 4.19
C MET A 106 -33.31 2.82 2.99
N THR A 107 -32.75 2.55 1.82
CA THR A 107 -33.26 3.08 0.55
C THR A 107 -34.68 2.57 0.28
N TYR A 108 -35.46 3.30 -0.53
CA TYR A 108 -36.82 2.88 -0.87
C TYR A 108 -36.88 1.46 -1.50
N ALA A 109 -35.84 1.07 -2.25
CA ALA A 109 -35.68 -0.30 -2.75
C ALA A 109 -35.54 -1.31 -1.61
N GLN A 110 -34.57 -1.13 -0.70
CA GLN A 110 -34.39 -2.02 0.45
C GLN A 110 -35.63 -2.14 1.35
N VAL A 111 -36.40 -1.05 1.52
CA VAL A 111 -37.69 -1.09 2.24
C VAL A 111 -38.74 -1.88 1.46
N TYR A 112 -38.81 -1.71 0.14
CA TYR A 112 -39.68 -2.49 -0.73
C TYR A 112 -39.33 -3.98 -0.69
N ASP A 113 -38.05 -4.33 -0.80
CA ASP A 113 -37.56 -5.71 -0.82
C ASP A 113 -37.79 -6.41 0.53
N LEU A 114 -37.49 -5.73 1.64
CA LEU A 114 -37.80 -6.22 3.00
C LEU A 114 -39.30 -6.46 3.17
N VAL A 115 -40.15 -5.53 2.72
CA VAL A 115 -41.61 -5.70 2.78
C VAL A 115 -42.06 -6.84 1.86
N ARG A 116 -41.53 -6.95 0.63
CA ARG A 116 -41.87 -8.03 -0.31
C ARG A 116 -41.56 -9.39 0.30
N PHE A 117 -40.34 -9.58 0.80
CA PHE A 117 -39.89 -10.80 1.49
C PHE A 117 -40.80 -11.16 2.67
N LEU A 118 -41.05 -10.23 3.60
CA LEU A 118 -41.93 -10.45 4.76
C LEU A 118 -43.39 -10.75 4.38
N LEU A 119 -43.84 -10.35 3.19
CA LEU A 119 -45.18 -10.63 2.66
C LEU A 119 -45.30 -11.97 1.92
N ASP A 120 -44.17 -12.60 1.58
CA ASP A 120 -44.08 -13.92 0.92
C ASP A 120 -43.65 -15.06 1.86
N LEU A 121 -43.05 -14.77 3.03
CA LEU A 121 -42.59 -15.76 4.02
C LEU A 121 -43.67 -16.78 4.43
N GLY A 122 -43.60 -17.98 3.84
CA GLY A 122 -44.53 -19.09 4.04
C GLY A 122 -45.71 -19.15 3.05
N LYS A 123 -45.76 -18.27 2.04
CA LYS A 123 -46.75 -18.31 0.94
C LYS A 123 -46.23 -18.90 -0.36
N SER A 124 -44.96 -18.69 -0.70
CA SER A 124 -44.42 -19.13 -1.98
C SER A 124 -43.87 -20.55 -1.91
N GLU A 125 -44.16 -21.36 -2.93
CA GLU A 125 -43.44 -22.60 -3.23
C GLU A 125 -42.17 -22.33 -4.06
N GLU A 126 -41.99 -21.11 -4.55
CA GLU A 126 -40.86 -20.68 -5.42
C GLU A 126 -39.60 -20.29 -4.62
N ILE A 127 -39.68 -20.18 -3.30
CA ILE A 127 -38.53 -19.95 -2.41
C ILE A 127 -38.59 -20.97 -1.26
N PRO A 128 -37.91 -22.12 -1.38
CA PRO A 128 -37.82 -23.12 -0.32
C PRO A 128 -37.33 -22.52 1.01
N LEU A 129 -37.94 -22.93 2.14
CA LEU A 129 -37.54 -22.45 3.46
C LEU A 129 -36.05 -22.71 3.74
N ALA A 130 -35.51 -23.83 3.25
CA ALA A 130 -34.09 -24.16 3.36
C ALA A 130 -33.18 -23.10 2.70
N GLU A 131 -33.58 -22.51 1.57
CA GLU A 131 -32.84 -21.41 0.94
C GLU A 131 -32.89 -20.13 1.77
N VAL A 132 -34.03 -19.86 2.42
CA VAL A 132 -34.17 -18.70 3.32
C VAL A 132 -33.35 -18.87 4.61
N GLU A 133 -33.35 -20.07 5.20
CA GLU A 133 -32.46 -20.43 6.31
C GLU A 133 -31.00 -20.23 5.89
N THR A 134 -30.62 -20.83 4.77
CA THR A 134 -29.27 -20.74 4.16
C THR A 134 -28.81 -19.28 3.94
N VAL A 135 -29.65 -18.42 3.37
CA VAL A 135 -29.35 -16.98 3.19
C VAL A 135 -29.16 -16.26 4.54
N LEU A 136 -29.99 -16.57 5.53
CA LEU A 136 -29.92 -15.94 6.84
C LEU A 136 -28.73 -16.44 7.68
N GLU A 137 -28.26 -17.67 7.45
CA GLU A 137 -27.06 -18.20 8.10
C GLU A 137 -25.81 -17.43 7.69
N TYR A 138 -25.68 -17.05 6.41
CA TYR A 138 -24.56 -16.21 5.96
C TYR A 138 -24.71 -14.74 6.43
N ALA A 139 -25.94 -14.26 6.67
CA ALA A 139 -26.18 -13.00 7.39
C ALA A 139 -25.86 -13.07 8.90
N THR A 140 -25.76 -14.27 9.49
CA THR A 140 -25.26 -14.48 10.87
C THR A 140 -23.78 -14.89 10.95
N ALA A 141 -23.14 -15.25 9.84
CA ALA A 141 -21.72 -15.66 9.83
C ALA A 141 -20.76 -14.58 10.36
N HIS A 142 -21.21 -13.31 10.41
CA HIS A 142 -20.49 -12.19 11.03
C HIS A 142 -20.14 -12.41 12.52
N VAL A 143 -20.75 -13.41 13.18
CA VAL A 143 -20.52 -13.77 14.59
C VAL A 143 -19.25 -14.63 14.79
N HIS A 144 -18.65 -15.18 13.73
CA HIS A 144 -17.53 -16.13 13.82
C HIS A 144 -16.20 -15.66 13.21
N GLY A 145 -16.11 -14.40 12.75
CA GLY A 145 -14.91 -13.87 12.10
C GLY A 145 -14.81 -14.25 10.63
N ALA A 146 -13.63 -14.04 10.04
CA ALA A 146 -13.32 -14.48 8.68
C ALA A 146 -13.10 -16.00 8.63
N ALA A 147 -13.45 -16.65 7.52
CA ALA A 147 -13.24 -18.08 7.37
C ALA A 147 -11.77 -18.41 7.07
N GLU A 148 -11.10 -19.04 8.03
CA GLU A 148 -9.74 -19.55 7.88
C GLU A 148 -9.71 -20.77 6.93
N PHE A 149 -8.60 -20.94 6.21
CA PHE A 149 -8.29 -22.13 5.42
C PHE A 149 -6.86 -22.59 5.71
N THR A 150 -6.58 -23.89 5.54
CA THR A 150 -5.23 -24.43 5.77
C THR A 150 -4.42 -24.44 4.48
N TYR A 151 -3.23 -23.86 4.52
CA TYR A 151 -2.26 -23.86 3.42
C TYR A 151 -0.84 -24.15 3.94
N ASP A 152 0.08 -24.42 3.02
CA ASP A 152 1.52 -24.47 3.28
C ASP A 152 2.22 -23.23 2.70
N ASN A 153 3.50 -23.02 3.00
CA ASN A 153 4.27 -21.88 2.47
C ASN A 153 4.86 -22.17 1.08
N GLN A 154 4.61 -23.33 0.46
CA GLN A 154 5.30 -23.78 -0.76
C GLN A 154 4.70 -23.18 -2.04
N PRO A 155 5.47 -22.87 -3.09
CA PRO A 155 4.90 -22.38 -4.34
C PRO A 155 4.00 -23.43 -5.03
N LEU A 156 2.85 -23.00 -5.57
CA LEU A 156 1.93 -23.88 -6.32
C LEU A 156 2.58 -24.47 -7.57
N ALA A 157 3.58 -23.78 -8.13
CA ALA A 157 4.45 -24.28 -9.18
C ALA A 157 5.88 -23.82 -8.92
N SER A 158 6.71 -24.67 -8.31
CA SER A 158 8.12 -24.36 -8.02
C SER A 158 8.95 -23.97 -9.26
N SER A 159 8.58 -24.44 -10.46
CA SER A 159 9.17 -24.01 -11.73
C SER A 159 8.86 -22.55 -12.11
N ARG A 160 7.91 -21.88 -11.44
CA ARG A 160 7.67 -20.43 -11.55
C ARG A 160 8.35 -19.60 -10.46
N HIS A 161 8.96 -20.26 -9.47
CA HIS A 161 9.51 -19.65 -8.25
C HIS A 161 10.87 -20.27 -7.91
N ILE A 162 11.82 -20.22 -8.85
CA ILE A 162 13.03 -21.08 -8.82
C ILE A 162 13.96 -20.86 -7.62
N TYR A 163 13.75 -19.79 -6.83
CA TYR A 163 14.52 -19.48 -5.62
C TYR A 163 13.76 -19.74 -4.30
N PHE A 164 12.65 -20.49 -4.33
CA PHE A 164 11.84 -20.76 -3.12
C PHE A 164 12.59 -21.50 -2.00
N GLU A 165 13.56 -22.36 -2.34
CA GLU A 165 14.41 -23.07 -1.35
C GLU A 165 15.57 -22.20 -0.84
N HIS A 166 15.76 -20.98 -1.34
CA HIS A 166 16.85 -20.11 -0.89
C HIS A 166 16.63 -19.65 0.56
N PRO A 167 17.64 -19.60 1.45
CA PRO A 167 17.47 -19.26 2.87
C PRO A 167 16.79 -17.91 3.17
N ILE A 168 16.74 -16.99 2.21
CA ILE A 168 15.98 -15.73 2.33
C ILE A 168 14.46 -15.97 2.30
N ASN A 169 14.01 -16.96 1.53
CA ASN A 169 12.61 -17.30 1.29
C ASN A 169 12.06 -18.38 2.25
N ARG A 170 12.87 -18.82 3.21
CA ARG A 170 12.58 -19.94 4.14
C ARG A 170 11.24 -19.87 4.87
N ASP A 171 10.72 -18.66 5.14
CA ASP A 171 9.47 -18.42 5.86
C ASP A 171 8.35 -17.88 4.94
N ARG A 172 8.66 -17.58 3.67
CA ARG A 172 7.83 -16.79 2.75
C ARG A 172 6.55 -17.51 2.35
N GLU A 173 5.41 -16.88 2.56
CA GLU A 173 4.11 -17.38 2.09
C GLU A 173 3.98 -17.23 0.56
N TYR A 174 4.18 -18.32 -0.18
CA TYR A 174 4.01 -18.32 -1.64
C TYR A 174 2.57 -18.57 -2.08
N ASP A 175 2.13 -17.80 -3.08
CA ASP A 175 0.87 -17.96 -3.82
C ASP A 175 -0.41 -17.91 -2.93
N PHE A 176 -0.42 -17.14 -1.83
CA PHE A 176 -1.53 -17.08 -0.86
C PHE A 176 -2.93 -16.94 -1.50
N TYR A 177 -3.18 -15.84 -2.23
CA TYR A 177 -4.49 -15.57 -2.86
C TYR A 177 -4.89 -16.64 -3.89
N ALA A 178 -3.89 -17.28 -4.51
CA ALA A 178 -4.08 -18.39 -5.44
C ALA A 178 -4.59 -19.64 -4.73
N LYS A 179 -4.06 -19.94 -3.53
CA LYS A 179 -4.46 -21.07 -2.68
C LYS A 179 -5.81 -20.84 -2.02
N GLU A 180 -6.05 -19.63 -1.52
CA GLU A 180 -7.34 -19.20 -0.96
C GLU A 180 -8.46 -19.42 -1.98
N SER A 181 -8.31 -18.82 -3.16
CA SER A 181 -9.29 -18.95 -4.24
C SER A 181 -9.35 -20.35 -4.86
N GLU A 182 -8.29 -21.17 -4.81
CA GLU A 182 -8.37 -22.59 -5.20
C GLU A 182 -9.19 -23.41 -4.19
N PHE A 183 -8.92 -23.23 -2.88
CA PHE A 183 -9.61 -23.91 -1.79
C PHE A 183 -11.12 -23.60 -1.79
N PHE A 184 -11.48 -22.31 -1.83
CA PHE A 184 -12.88 -21.91 -1.83
C PHE A 184 -13.57 -22.18 -3.18
N ARG A 185 -12.85 -22.25 -4.32
CA ARG A 185 -13.46 -22.74 -5.58
C ARG A 185 -13.70 -24.26 -5.54
N GLN A 186 -12.85 -25.04 -4.88
CA GLN A 186 -13.08 -26.48 -4.74
C GLN A 186 -14.37 -26.77 -3.95
N MET A 187 -14.67 -25.98 -2.91
CA MET A 187 -15.98 -26.06 -2.22
C MET A 187 -17.17 -25.88 -3.17
N LEU A 188 -17.09 -24.96 -4.14
CA LEU A 188 -18.15 -24.77 -5.15
C LEU A 188 -18.28 -25.99 -6.08
N LEU A 189 -17.17 -26.59 -6.48
CA LEU A 189 -17.13 -27.78 -7.34
C LEU A 189 -17.69 -29.02 -6.63
N ASP A 190 -17.49 -29.13 -5.32
CA ASP A 190 -18.03 -30.21 -4.49
C ASP A 190 -19.51 -30.01 -4.08
N GLY A 191 -20.12 -28.89 -4.47
CA GLY A 191 -21.51 -28.55 -4.15
C GLY A 191 -21.74 -28.05 -2.72
N GLU A 192 -20.66 -27.78 -1.98
CA GLU A 192 -20.70 -26.94 -0.79
C GLU A 192 -20.83 -25.46 -1.21
N ARG A 193 -20.71 -24.51 -0.28
CA ARG A 193 -20.49 -23.12 -0.67
C ARG A 193 -19.58 -22.34 0.27
N VAL A 194 -18.96 -21.36 -0.34
CA VAL A 194 -18.03 -20.39 0.22
C VAL A 194 -18.69 -19.55 1.33
N PRO A 195 -18.00 -19.32 2.48
CA PRO A 195 -18.40 -18.33 3.48
C PRO A 195 -18.44 -16.90 2.91
N PRO A 196 -19.18 -15.95 3.50
CA PRO A 196 -19.27 -14.60 2.93
C PRO A 196 -17.97 -13.79 3.07
N VAL A 197 -17.16 -14.07 4.11
CA VAL A 197 -15.88 -13.41 4.38
C VAL A 197 -14.80 -14.45 4.60
N LEU A 198 -13.67 -14.27 3.94
CA LEU A 198 -12.53 -15.19 3.82
C LEU A 198 -11.27 -14.58 4.48
N MET A 199 -10.26 -15.41 4.72
CA MET A 199 -9.02 -15.04 5.41
C MET A 199 -8.21 -13.98 4.64
N SER A 200 -7.91 -12.84 5.28
CA SER A 200 -6.93 -11.88 4.75
C SER A 200 -5.52 -12.49 4.71
N PHE A 201 -4.64 -11.97 3.86
CA PHE A 201 -3.21 -12.27 3.93
C PHE A 201 -2.65 -11.90 5.32
N ASN A 202 -1.93 -12.83 5.96
CA ASN A 202 -1.44 -12.65 7.33
C ASN A 202 -0.27 -11.65 7.43
N GLY A 203 0.38 -11.36 6.31
CA GLY A 203 1.54 -10.47 6.21
C GLY A 203 2.80 -11.23 5.76
N LEU A 204 3.92 -10.51 5.64
CA LEU A 204 5.18 -11.15 5.26
C LEU A 204 5.58 -12.18 6.33
N ASP A 205 5.96 -13.37 5.87
CA ASP A 205 6.41 -14.49 6.71
C ASP A 205 5.44 -14.83 7.85
N GLY A 206 4.14 -14.90 7.52
CA GLY A 206 3.05 -15.18 8.46
C GLY A 206 2.69 -14.01 9.39
N GLY A 207 3.29 -12.83 9.20
CA GLY A 207 3.03 -11.62 9.98
C GLY A 207 3.74 -11.55 11.34
N GLU A 208 4.30 -12.65 11.85
CA GLU A 208 4.93 -12.72 13.18
C GLU A 208 6.18 -11.82 13.30
N GLN A 209 6.88 -11.60 12.19
CA GLN A 209 8.19 -10.92 12.14
C GLN A 209 8.08 -9.41 11.80
N GLY A 210 6.86 -8.90 11.68
CA GLY A 210 6.60 -7.47 11.46
C GLY A 210 6.85 -6.98 10.03
N HIS A 211 7.02 -5.67 9.85
CA HIS A 211 6.88 -5.05 8.52
C HIS A 211 8.05 -5.28 7.53
N TRP A 212 9.15 -5.91 7.95
CA TRP A 212 10.21 -6.37 7.05
C TRP A 212 10.15 -7.88 6.77
N GLY A 213 9.28 -8.61 7.46
CA GLY A 213 9.32 -10.07 7.51
C GLY A 213 10.60 -10.56 8.18
N ASN A 214 11.18 -11.62 7.64
CA ASN A 214 12.27 -12.39 8.24
C ASN A 214 13.68 -11.79 8.08
N GLN A 215 13.74 -10.47 7.89
CA GLN A 215 14.94 -9.68 7.57
C GLN A 215 15.02 -8.42 8.44
N ASP A 216 16.23 -7.99 8.75
CA ASP A 216 16.51 -6.84 9.62
C ASP A 216 17.79 -6.07 9.22
N GLU A 217 18.16 -5.07 10.02
CA GLU A 217 19.36 -4.25 9.78
C GLU A 217 20.68 -5.05 9.82
N GLU A 218 20.75 -6.16 10.57
CA GLU A 218 21.92 -7.05 10.56
C GLU A 218 21.94 -7.94 9.29
N THR A 219 20.77 -8.29 8.74
CA THR A 219 20.62 -9.03 7.48
C THR A 219 21.21 -8.24 6.30
N TRP A 220 20.95 -6.93 6.21
CA TRP A 220 21.48 -6.04 5.15
C TRP A 220 22.83 -5.39 5.49
N LYS A 221 23.50 -5.88 6.54
CA LYS A 221 24.78 -5.33 7.01
C LYS A 221 25.93 -5.84 6.15
N ARG A 222 26.69 -4.93 5.52
CA ARG A 222 27.88 -5.24 4.71
C ARG A 222 28.88 -4.10 4.81
N ASP A 223 30.14 -4.42 5.12
CA ASP A 223 31.25 -3.44 5.12
C ASP A 223 31.90 -3.27 3.72
N ALA A 224 31.33 -3.90 2.68
CA ALA A 224 31.93 -3.99 1.34
C ALA A 224 32.32 -2.64 0.73
N TRP A 225 31.51 -1.58 0.94
CA TRP A 225 31.81 -0.25 0.41
C TRP A 225 33.09 0.37 1.03
N ASN A 226 33.44 0.00 2.27
CA ASN A 226 34.71 0.40 2.91
C ASN A 226 35.95 -0.36 2.38
N HIS A 227 35.77 -1.34 1.47
CA HIS A 227 36.85 -2.05 0.78
C HIS A 227 37.02 -1.62 -0.69
N VAL A 228 36.13 -0.76 -1.19
CA VAL A 228 36.17 -0.24 -2.56
C VAL A 228 37.31 0.75 -2.73
N ASP A 229 38.06 0.65 -3.83
CA ASP A 229 38.90 1.75 -4.28
C ASP A 229 38.03 2.85 -4.90
N LEU A 230 37.63 3.80 -4.04
CA LEU A 230 36.95 5.04 -4.40
C LEU A 230 37.81 5.95 -5.31
N GLY A 231 39.08 5.63 -5.55
CA GLY A 231 39.99 6.41 -6.37
C GLY A 231 40.15 7.84 -5.85
N ARG A 232 40.12 8.80 -6.78
CA ARG A 232 40.42 10.22 -6.51
C ARG A 232 39.20 11.08 -6.16
N VAL A 233 37.97 10.67 -6.48
CA VAL A 233 36.76 11.50 -6.35
C VAL A 233 35.53 10.70 -5.96
N LEU A 234 34.69 11.26 -5.09
CA LEU A 234 33.35 10.73 -4.78
C LEU A 234 32.39 11.88 -4.43
N SER A 235 31.27 11.97 -5.14
CA SER A 235 30.16 12.88 -4.84
C SER A 235 29.18 12.27 -3.84
N GLY A 236 28.64 13.07 -2.93
CA GLY A 236 27.75 12.59 -1.86
C GLY A 236 27.31 13.66 -0.87
N VAL A 237 26.35 13.31 0.00
CA VAL A 237 26.05 14.12 1.19
C VAL A 237 27.23 14.02 2.17
N PHE A 238 28.17 14.95 2.07
CA PHE A 238 29.39 14.97 2.88
C PHE A 238 29.09 15.34 4.33
N ARG A 239 29.76 14.65 5.27
CA ARG A 239 29.66 14.89 6.71
C ARG A 239 31.05 14.83 7.36
N GLY A 240 31.57 15.95 7.86
CA GLY A 240 32.90 15.97 8.48
C GLY A 240 33.24 17.28 9.19
N GLY A 241 34.01 17.20 10.27
CA GLY A 241 34.58 18.38 10.97
C GLY A 241 33.58 19.49 11.36
N GLY A 242 32.33 19.13 11.66
CA GLY A 242 31.25 20.09 11.97
C GLY A 242 30.58 20.73 10.75
N VAL A 243 30.76 20.17 9.56
CA VAL A 243 30.18 20.62 8.28
C VAL A 243 29.37 19.47 7.66
N THR A 244 28.25 19.83 7.04
CA THR A 244 27.48 18.99 6.11
C THR A 244 27.39 19.72 4.77
N VAL A 245 27.57 19.01 3.64
CA VAL A 245 27.37 19.56 2.27
C VAL A 245 26.54 18.56 1.47
N ASN A 246 25.34 18.93 1.04
CA ASN A 246 24.41 17.97 0.42
C ASN A 246 24.86 17.53 -0.99
N ARG A 247 25.43 18.44 -1.77
CA ARG A 247 26.05 18.18 -3.09
C ARG A 247 27.58 18.13 -2.99
N GLY A 248 28.10 17.57 -1.90
CA GLY A 248 29.54 17.60 -1.59
C GLY A 248 30.34 16.70 -2.53
N ILE A 249 31.46 17.20 -3.06
CA ILE A 249 32.36 16.42 -3.91
C ILE A 249 33.69 16.24 -3.17
N ALA A 250 33.93 15.04 -2.64
CA ALA A 250 35.16 14.72 -1.93
C ALA A 250 36.28 14.34 -2.91
N VAL A 251 37.49 14.86 -2.70
CA VAL A 251 38.66 14.65 -3.56
C VAL A 251 39.90 14.28 -2.73
N ARG A 252 40.69 13.28 -3.17
CA ARG A 252 42.03 12.97 -2.62
C ARG A 252 43.10 13.79 -3.33
N LEU A 253 44.00 14.41 -2.57
CA LEU A 253 44.96 15.43 -3.04
C LEU A 253 46.41 15.02 -2.76
N GLY A 254 47.32 15.41 -3.65
CA GLY A 254 48.75 15.05 -3.56
C GLY A 254 49.01 13.67 -4.15
N ASP A 255 50.27 13.36 -4.44
CA ASP A 255 50.63 12.17 -5.22
C ASP A 255 50.20 10.87 -4.52
N GLU A 256 50.33 10.82 -3.18
CA GLU A 256 50.02 9.67 -2.32
C GLU A 256 48.67 9.81 -1.57
N GLY A 257 47.94 10.92 -1.80
CA GLY A 257 46.69 11.22 -1.10
C GLY A 257 46.90 11.80 0.32
N GLU A 258 47.95 12.61 0.50
CA GLU A 258 48.37 13.14 1.81
C GLU A 258 47.29 14.00 2.49
N LEU A 259 46.47 14.69 1.69
CA LEU A 259 45.29 15.45 2.12
C LEU A 259 44.05 15.01 1.32
N ALA A 260 42.88 15.37 1.84
CA ALA A 260 41.63 15.33 1.10
C ALA A 260 40.80 16.59 1.36
N CYS A 261 39.89 16.94 0.46
CA CYS A 261 38.99 18.09 0.60
C CYS A 261 37.57 17.78 0.12
N VAL A 262 36.61 18.62 0.51
CA VAL A 262 35.27 18.66 -0.09
C VAL A 262 35.07 19.97 -0.82
N PHE A 263 34.73 19.90 -2.10
CA PHE A 263 34.21 21.02 -2.89
C PHE A 263 32.69 21.10 -2.74
N ASN A 264 32.17 22.33 -2.75
CA ASN A 264 30.76 22.64 -2.60
C ASN A 264 30.26 23.40 -3.85
N PRO A 265 29.56 22.73 -4.79
CA PRO A 265 29.00 23.34 -6.00
C PRO A 265 27.99 24.47 -5.73
N GLU A 266 27.32 24.48 -4.57
CA GLU A 266 26.31 25.49 -4.22
C GLU A 266 26.95 26.80 -3.72
N THR A 267 28.24 26.78 -3.33
CA THR A 267 28.99 27.97 -2.90
C THR A 267 30.25 28.24 -3.72
N LEU A 268 30.61 27.37 -4.67
CA LEU A 268 31.84 27.42 -5.47
C LEU A 268 33.11 27.57 -4.61
N SER A 269 33.17 26.80 -3.52
CA SER A 269 34.21 26.88 -2.49
C SER A 269 34.55 25.51 -1.88
N TYR A 270 35.56 25.49 -1.01
CA TYR A 270 35.97 24.30 -0.27
C TYR A 270 35.66 24.49 1.22
N ASP A 271 34.78 23.65 1.78
CA ASP A 271 34.31 23.80 3.18
C ASP A 271 35.10 22.95 4.18
N MET A 272 35.82 21.92 3.72
CA MET A 272 36.70 21.11 4.56
C MET A 272 37.94 20.66 3.81
N VAL A 273 39.06 20.62 4.53
CA VAL A 273 40.28 19.89 4.18
C VAL A 273 40.64 19.03 5.39
N TRP A 274 41.08 17.80 5.17
CA TRP A 274 41.49 16.86 6.20
C TRP A 274 42.67 16.01 5.75
N LYS A 275 43.17 15.14 6.63
CA LYS A 275 44.30 14.23 6.39
C LYS A 275 44.11 12.90 7.12
N SER A 276 44.94 11.92 6.76
CA SER A 276 45.01 10.61 7.43
C SER A 276 43.71 9.79 7.33
N GLY A 277 43.08 9.84 6.16
CA GLY A 277 41.83 9.16 5.80
C GLY A 277 41.21 9.83 4.56
N PHE A 278 40.16 9.24 3.99
CA PHE A 278 39.36 9.84 2.92
C PHE A 278 37.88 9.88 3.31
N ILE A 279 37.11 8.87 2.90
CA ILE A 279 35.70 8.66 3.25
C ILE A 279 35.59 7.28 3.92
N LYS A 280 34.72 7.17 4.92
CA LYS A 280 34.41 5.90 5.59
C LYS A 280 32.92 5.78 5.88
N PHE A 281 32.31 4.72 5.35
CA PHE A 281 30.89 4.40 5.50
C PHE A 281 30.62 3.65 6.82
N ARG A 282 29.34 3.50 7.15
CA ARG A 282 28.90 2.44 8.08
C ARG A 282 28.62 1.16 7.30
N ASP A 283 28.46 0.06 8.03
CA ASP A 283 28.10 -1.26 7.53
C ASP A 283 26.58 -1.47 7.38
N ILE A 284 25.76 -0.66 8.06
CA ILE A 284 24.28 -0.70 8.03
C ILE A 284 23.77 -0.45 6.60
N ARG A 285 22.90 -1.35 6.10
CA ARG A 285 22.31 -1.35 4.75
C ARG A 285 23.35 -1.04 3.66
N HIS A 286 24.40 -1.86 3.62
CA HIS A 286 25.52 -1.75 2.66
C HIS A 286 26.22 -0.36 2.67
N GLY A 287 26.00 0.46 3.72
CA GLY A 287 26.50 1.81 3.87
C GLY A 287 25.65 2.93 3.25
N PHE A 288 24.51 2.62 2.62
CA PHE A 288 23.77 3.55 1.75
C PHE A 288 23.17 4.79 2.44
N LEU A 289 22.96 4.77 3.77
CA LEU A 289 22.16 5.80 4.47
C LEU A 289 22.92 7.08 4.83
N ASP A 290 24.21 7.02 5.18
CA ASP A 290 24.92 8.13 5.85
C ASP A 290 25.63 9.11 4.88
N GLY A 291 25.50 8.92 3.56
CA GLY A 291 26.18 9.74 2.55
C GLY A 291 27.67 9.43 2.48
N ILE A 292 28.53 10.46 2.51
CA ILE A 292 29.99 10.30 2.51
C ILE A 292 30.62 10.89 3.78
N PRO A 293 30.77 10.10 4.87
CA PRO A 293 31.39 10.57 6.10
C PRO A 293 32.90 10.70 5.96
N MET A 294 33.45 11.82 6.43
CA MET A 294 34.88 12.13 6.46
C MET A 294 35.65 11.18 7.39
N ASP A 295 36.67 10.52 6.86
CA ASP A 295 37.63 9.74 7.65
C ASP A 295 38.94 10.52 7.86
N GLY A 296 39.50 10.47 9.07
CA GLY A 296 40.71 11.20 9.44
C GLY A 296 40.48 12.52 10.21
N THR A 297 41.42 13.47 10.10
CA THR A 297 41.48 14.68 10.97
C THR A 297 41.45 15.98 10.16
N PRO A 298 40.56 16.95 10.48
CA PRO A 298 40.53 18.26 9.83
C PRO A 298 41.85 19.03 9.89
N VAL A 299 42.14 19.77 8.82
CA VAL A 299 43.30 20.65 8.66
C VAL A 299 42.82 22.09 8.51
N ALA A 300 43.50 23.04 9.15
CA ALA A 300 43.21 24.46 9.00
C ALA A 300 43.84 25.02 7.72
N PHE A 301 43.02 25.68 6.89
CA PHE A 301 43.41 26.37 5.66
C PHE A 301 42.69 27.72 5.57
N PRO A 302 43.33 28.80 5.06
CA PRO A 302 42.76 30.14 5.11
C PRO A 302 41.57 30.36 4.14
N GLU A 303 41.44 29.56 3.08
CA GLU A 303 40.39 29.67 2.07
C GLU A 303 39.04 29.02 2.47
N LYS A 304 38.88 28.58 3.72
CA LYS A 304 37.71 27.78 4.15
C LYS A 304 36.38 28.48 3.92
N GLY A 305 35.57 27.89 3.04
CA GLY A 305 34.27 28.39 2.61
C GLY A 305 34.37 29.73 1.86
N LEU A 306 35.49 29.99 1.16
CA LEU A 306 35.68 31.19 0.33
C LEU A 306 35.70 30.82 -1.16
N THR A 307 35.01 31.61 -1.98
CA THR A 307 35.17 31.61 -3.44
C THR A 307 36.56 32.14 -3.84
N VAL A 308 36.91 32.01 -5.12
CA VAL A 308 38.13 32.62 -5.69
C VAL A 308 38.18 34.15 -5.64
N GLU A 309 37.08 34.82 -5.28
CA GLU A 309 37.06 36.25 -4.94
C GLU A 309 37.31 36.55 -3.45
N GLY A 310 37.57 35.54 -2.61
CA GLY A 310 37.81 35.70 -1.17
C GLY A 310 36.55 36.00 -0.35
N LYS A 311 35.36 35.62 -0.84
CA LYS A 311 34.04 35.88 -0.22
C LYS A 311 33.32 34.55 0.08
N LYS A 312 32.47 34.51 1.11
CA LYS A 312 31.72 33.29 1.47
C LYS A 312 30.59 32.91 0.50
N LEU A 313 29.88 33.91 -0.01
CA LEU A 313 28.97 33.80 -1.15
C LEU A 313 29.19 35.05 -2.01
N ALA A 314 29.00 34.95 -3.33
CA ALA A 314 29.31 36.05 -4.24
C ALA A 314 28.45 36.06 -5.52
N GLY A 315 27.42 36.92 -5.52
CA GLY A 315 26.73 37.34 -6.75
C GLY A 315 26.11 36.21 -7.57
N SER A 316 26.41 36.16 -8.87
CA SER A 316 25.89 35.14 -9.78
C SER A 316 26.86 33.96 -9.86
N MET A 317 26.36 32.75 -9.67
CA MET A 317 27.14 31.51 -9.56
C MET A 317 26.47 30.41 -10.40
N GLN A 318 27.25 29.68 -11.19
CA GLN A 318 26.82 28.49 -11.92
C GLN A 318 27.95 27.46 -11.92
N TYR A 319 27.67 26.25 -11.42
CA TYR A 319 28.56 25.10 -11.58
C TYR A 319 28.30 24.44 -12.94
N HIS A 320 29.36 24.02 -13.65
CA HIS A 320 29.26 23.40 -14.97
C HIS A 320 29.68 21.93 -14.98
N GLY A 321 30.43 21.46 -13.98
CA GLY A 321 30.89 20.08 -13.89
C GLY A 321 32.34 19.95 -13.41
N LEU A 322 32.87 18.73 -13.48
CA LEU A 322 34.28 18.43 -13.20
C LEU A 322 34.93 17.64 -14.35
N TYR A 323 36.22 17.86 -14.54
CA TYR A 323 37.08 17.06 -15.42
C TYR A 323 38.08 16.25 -14.58
N ARG A 324 38.44 15.06 -15.07
CA ARG A 324 39.48 14.18 -14.53
C ARG A 324 40.67 14.16 -15.49
N SER A 325 41.88 14.36 -14.97
CA SER A 325 43.11 14.40 -15.79
C SER A 325 44.29 13.89 -14.95
N GLY A 326 44.93 12.80 -15.37
CA GLY A 326 45.89 12.06 -14.56
C GLY A 326 45.36 11.78 -13.14
N GLN A 327 46.02 12.34 -12.12
CA GLN A 327 45.60 12.24 -10.72
C GLN A 327 44.73 13.42 -10.22
N ARG A 328 44.44 14.41 -11.08
CA ARG A 328 43.81 15.68 -10.70
C ARG A 328 42.34 15.75 -11.09
N VAL A 329 41.59 16.49 -10.26
CA VAL A 329 40.23 16.94 -10.54
C VAL A 329 40.27 18.44 -10.82
N TYR A 330 39.51 18.89 -11.82
CA TYR A 330 39.34 20.30 -12.17
C TYR A 330 37.84 20.64 -12.17
N PHE A 331 37.40 21.52 -11.27
CA PHE A 331 36.02 22.01 -11.23
C PHE A 331 35.86 23.20 -12.19
N GLN A 332 34.84 23.16 -13.05
CA GLN A 332 34.49 24.27 -13.93
C GLN A 332 33.23 24.98 -13.43
N TYR A 333 33.29 26.31 -13.31
CA TYR A 333 32.16 27.13 -12.88
C TYR A 333 32.26 28.57 -13.38
N THR A 334 31.12 29.24 -13.53
CA THR A 334 31.04 30.69 -13.73
C THR A 334 30.72 31.39 -12.41
N LEU A 335 31.53 32.39 -12.07
CA LEU A 335 31.33 33.30 -10.94
C LEU A 335 31.37 34.74 -11.45
N ASN A 336 30.31 35.52 -11.18
CA ASN A 336 30.17 36.92 -11.59
C ASN A 336 30.46 37.18 -13.08
N GLY A 337 30.02 36.25 -13.95
CA GLY A 337 30.21 36.34 -15.40
C GLY A 337 31.62 35.97 -15.90
N LYS A 338 32.50 35.46 -15.04
CA LYS A 338 33.81 34.91 -15.42
C LYS A 338 33.82 33.40 -15.21
N THR A 339 34.31 32.65 -16.18
CA THR A 339 34.47 31.20 -16.05
C THR A 339 35.87 30.85 -15.52
N TYR A 340 35.87 29.99 -14.53
CA TYR A 340 37.05 29.52 -13.80
C TYR A 340 37.19 28.01 -13.97
N LEU A 341 38.44 27.57 -13.95
CA LEU A 341 38.86 26.19 -13.76
C LEU A 341 39.67 26.13 -12.46
N ASP A 342 39.19 25.39 -11.47
CA ASP A 342 39.73 25.34 -10.10
C ASP A 342 40.13 23.91 -9.74
N SER A 343 41.40 23.68 -9.42
CA SER A 343 41.92 22.37 -9.05
C SER A 343 42.56 22.41 -7.66
N PRO A 344 42.07 21.62 -6.70
CA PRO A 344 42.69 21.49 -5.39
C PRO A 344 43.94 20.60 -5.48
N TRP A 345 45.00 20.92 -4.72
CA TRP A 345 46.20 20.08 -4.66
C TRP A 345 46.97 20.23 -3.35
N VAL A 346 48.09 19.51 -3.23
CA VAL A 346 49.06 19.62 -2.13
C VAL A 346 50.35 20.27 -2.65
N GLN A 347 50.80 21.33 -1.98
CA GLN A 347 52.13 21.91 -2.18
C GLN A 347 52.79 22.14 -0.81
N ASP A 348 54.05 21.71 -0.65
CA ASP A 348 54.80 21.79 0.62
C ASP A 348 54.02 21.22 1.84
N GLY A 349 53.23 20.16 1.62
CA GLY A 349 52.38 19.54 2.63
C GLY A 349 51.15 20.35 3.05
N ARG A 350 50.73 21.33 2.24
CA ARG A 350 49.58 22.22 2.48
C ARG A 350 48.61 22.18 1.32
N PHE A 351 47.33 22.39 1.62
CA PHE A 351 46.30 22.62 0.61
C PHE A 351 46.59 23.89 -0.19
N VAL A 352 46.47 23.78 -1.51
CA VAL A 352 46.51 24.90 -2.47
C VAL A 352 45.40 24.76 -3.50
N ARG A 353 45.03 25.89 -4.15
CA ARG A 353 44.10 25.93 -5.28
C ARG A 353 44.81 26.48 -6.49
N GLU A 354 44.87 25.71 -7.57
CA GLU A 354 45.29 26.19 -8.88
C GLU A 354 44.07 26.68 -9.64
N VAL A 355 43.99 27.98 -9.87
CA VAL A 355 42.83 28.65 -10.44
C VAL A 355 43.22 29.33 -11.75
N GLN A 356 42.53 28.96 -12.83
CA GLN A 356 42.71 29.54 -14.16
C GLN A 356 41.42 30.26 -14.58
N LEU A 357 41.54 31.45 -15.16
CA LEU A 357 40.44 32.08 -15.92
C LEU A 357 40.42 31.47 -17.31
N LYS A 358 39.30 30.88 -17.73
CA LYS A 358 39.20 30.20 -19.03
C LYS A 358 37.84 30.34 -19.69
N GLU A 359 37.86 30.79 -20.93
CA GLU A 359 36.70 30.75 -21.83
C GLU A 359 36.83 29.52 -22.73
N GLY A 360 36.04 28.48 -22.47
CA GLY A 360 36.06 27.20 -23.21
C GLY A 360 36.34 25.96 -22.33
N PRO A 361 36.35 24.76 -22.95
CA PRO A 361 36.58 23.48 -22.27
C PRO A 361 38.04 23.27 -21.84
N LEU A 362 38.37 22.08 -21.32
CA LEU A 362 39.77 21.67 -21.12
C LEU A 362 40.56 21.76 -22.44
N SER A 363 41.87 21.98 -22.34
CA SER A 363 42.77 22.02 -23.50
C SER A 363 43.41 20.65 -23.66
N ALA A 364 43.69 20.21 -24.88
CA ALA A 364 44.28 18.89 -25.15
C ALA A 364 45.59 18.62 -24.38
N GLU A 365 46.34 19.67 -24.02
CA GLU A 365 47.54 19.62 -23.17
C GLU A 365 47.25 19.20 -21.71
N LEU A 366 46.02 19.39 -21.25
CA LEU A 366 45.47 18.92 -19.97
C LEU A 366 44.61 17.65 -20.14
N SER A 367 44.26 17.23 -21.35
CA SER A 367 43.54 15.98 -21.65
C SER A 367 44.45 14.74 -21.59
N ASN A 368 45.50 14.76 -20.75
CA ASN A 368 46.23 13.53 -20.44
C ASN A 368 45.36 12.69 -19.49
N GLY A 369 44.79 11.61 -20.02
CA GLY A 369 43.85 10.74 -19.31
C GLY A 369 44.40 10.07 -18.04
N VAL A 370 43.59 9.20 -17.43
CA VAL A 370 43.85 8.62 -16.10
C VAL A 370 44.89 7.48 -16.16
N GLY A 371 46.16 7.83 -16.39
CA GLY A 371 47.32 7.04 -15.96
C GLY A 371 47.60 5.72 -16.69
N GLU A 372 48.13 5.81 -17.91
CA GLU A 372 49.01 4.80 -18.57
C GLU A 372 48.51 3.35 -18.79
N SER A 373 47.28 2.98 -18.41
CA SER A 373 46.62 1.77 -18.90
C SER A 373 45.25 2.10 -19.50
N GLY A 374 45.02 1.70 -20.75
CA GLY A 374 43.69 1.77 -21.36
C GLY A 374 42.65 0.93 -20.59
N PRO A 375 41.35 1.19 -20.80
CA PRO A 375 40.26 0.65 -20.00
C PRO A 375 40.36 -0.87 -19.80
N GLN A 376 40.21 -1.32 -18.56
CA GLN A 376 40.29 -2.74 -18.24
C GLN A 376 39.02 -3.46 -18.68
N VAL A 377 39.23 -4.49 -19.50
CA VAL A 377 38.19 -5.31 -20.11
C VAL A 377 38.07 -6.64 -19.36
N PHE A 378 36.87 -6.92 -18.87
CA PHE A 378 36.52 -8.18 -18.20
C PHE A 378 35.55 -8.97 -19.07
N THR A 379 35.69 -10.29 -19.11
CA THR A 379 34.74 -11.19 -19.79
C THR A 379 34.03 -12.04 -18.75
N SER A 380 32.70 -12.09 -18.79
CA SER A 380 31.89 -12.96 -17.93
C SER A 380 30.95 -13.83 -18.75
N LYS A 381 30.47 -14.93 -18.17
CA LYS A 381 29.60 -15.88 -18.87
C LYS A 381 28.12 -15.45 -18.83
N ILE A 382 27.44 -15.67 -19.94
CA ILE A 382 25.98 -15.55 -20.08
C ILE A 382 25.38 -16.96 -19.97
N THR A 383 24.51 -17.16 -18.98
CA THR A 383 23.75 -18.39 -18.81
C THR A 383 22.35 -18.19 -19.37
N HIS A 384 21.98 -18.96 -20.40
CA HIS A 384 20.67 -18.85 -21.03
C HIS A 384 19.60 -19.68 -20.30
N GLY A 385 18.47 -19.07 -19.95
CA GLY A 385 17.30 -19.80 -19.43
C GLY A 385 16.54 -20.56 -20.52
N ASN A 386 15.58 -21.41 -20.14
CA ASN A 386 14.86 -22.26 -21.10
C ASN A 386 13.37 -22.44 -20.76
N ASP A 387 12.80 -21.46 -20.07
CA ASP A 387 11.54 -21.60 -19.34
C ASP A 387 10.40 -20.82 -20.01
N GLY A 388 9.60 -21.54 -20.81
CA GLY A 388 8.34 -21.04 -21.37
C GLY A 388 8.47 -19.84 -22.32
N PRO A 389 7.45 -18.97 -22.41
CA PRO A 389 7.41 -17.89 -23.40
C PRO A 389 8.37 -16.72 -23.10
N TYR A 390 8.77 -16.52 -21.84
CA TYR A 390 9.62 -15.42 -21.40
C TYR A 390 10.78 -15.97 -20.55
N ALA A 391 11.86 -16.36 -21.24
CA ALA A 391 13.03 -16.94 -20.59
C ALA A 391 13.97 -15.84 -20.09
N ILE A 392 14.54 -16.05 -18.90
CA ILE A 392 15.50 -15.14 -18.27
C ILE A 392 16.93 -15.62 -18.55
N ASP A 393 17.75 -14.79 -19.19
CA ASP A 393 19.19 -14.99 -19.33
C ASP A 393 19.93 -14.22 -18.23
N THR A 394 20.93 -14.86 -17.63
CA THR A 394 21.73 -14.27 -16.55
C THR A 394 23.13 -13.95 -17.03
N PHE A 395 23.59 -12.72 -16.78
CA PHE A 395 24.95 -12.28 -17.03
C PHE A 395 25.71 -12.34 -15.70
N GLU A 396 26.77 -13.15 -15.64
CA GLU A 396 27.64 -13.18 -14.45
C GLU A 396 28.30 -11.80 -14.25
N LEU A 397 28.35 -11.30 -13.01
CA LEU A 397 28.85 -9.97 -12.72
C LEU A 397 30.38 -9.98 -12.52
N PRO A 398 31.12 -8.92 -12.92
CA PRO A 398 32.57 -8.82 -12.70
C PRO A 398 32.89 -8.47 -11.23
N LEU A 399 32.56 -9.37 -10.30
CA LEU A 399 32.76 -9.18 -8.86
C LEU A 399 34.25 -9.27 -8.45
N ASP A 400 35.06 -10.03 -9.19
CA ASP A 400 36.52 -10.00 -9.10
C ASP A 400 37.04 -8.88 -10.02
N ASN A 401 37.16 -7.67 -9.46
CA ASN A 401 37.66 -6.47 -10.15
C ASN A 401 38.66 -5.73 -9.25
N PRO A 402 39.67 -5.04 -9.81
CA PRO A 402 40.80 -4.47 -9.04
C PRO A 402 40.41 -3.34 -8.09
N TRP A 403 39.18 -2.84 -8.18
CA TRP A 403 38.65 -1.78 -7.32
C TRP A 403 37.72 -2.32 -6.21
N ASN A 404 37.53 -3.65 -6.12
CA ASN A 404 36.59 -4.33 -5.21
C ASN A 404 35.14 -3.81 -5.29
N VAL A 405 34.71 -3.21 -6.41
CA VAL A 405 33.40 -2.58 -6.55
C VAL A 405 32.30 -3.64 -6.57
N PRO A 406 31.32 -3.64 -5.64
CA PRO A 406 30.17 -4.52 -5.72
C PRO A 406 29.21 -4.01 -6.79
N VAL A 407 28.84 -4.89 -7.74
CA VAL A 407 28.00 -4.56 -8.90
C VAL A 407 26.51 -4.61 -8.52
N MET A 408 26.14 -3.82 -7.51
CA MET A 408 24.76 -3.60 -7.08
C MET A 408 24.10 -2.57 -8.02
N GLY A 409 23.43 -3.06 -9.05
CA GLY A 409 22.94 -2.27 -10.17
C GLY A 409 21.71 -1.42 -9.83
N SER A 410 21.77 -0.13 -10.17
CA SER A 410 20.84 0.91 -9.70
C SER A 410 20.25 1.79 -10.81
N ALA A 411 20.81 1.75 -12.02
CA ALA A 411 20.22 2.29 -13.24
C ALA A 411 20.77 1.59 -14.50
N ILE A 412 19.99 1.59 -15.59
CA ILE A 412 20.37 1.01 -16.88
C ILE A 412 19.93 1.91 -18.04
N ALA A 413 20.78 2.02 -19.05
CA ALA A 413 20.49 2.62 -20.36
C ALA A 413 20.99 1.69 -21.48
N MET A 414 20.42 1.81 -22.68
CA MET A 414 20.85 1.04 -23.86
C MET A 414 21.36 2.01 -24.93
N LEU A 415 22.53 1.71 -25.49
CA LEU A 415 23.14 2.49 -26.57
C LEU A 415 22.63 2.01 -27.95
N PRO A 416 22.70 2.86 -29.00
CA PRO A 416 22.27 2.48 -30.36
C PRO A 416 23.03 1.31 -30.98
N ASP A 417 24.26 1.02 -30.52
CA ASP A 417 25.08 -0.13 -30.93
C ASP A 417 24.62 -1.47 -30.29
N GLY A 418 23.66 -1.40 -29.36
CA GLY A 418 23.13 -2.51 -28.58
C GLY A 418 23.90 -2.83 -27.30
N ALA A 419 24.92 -2.06 -26.95
CA ALA A 419 25.57 -2.17 -25.64
C ALA A 419 24.68 -1.58 -24.53
N ALA A 420 24.82 -2.10 -23.32
CA ALA A 420 24.20 -1.52 -22.13
C ALA A 420 25.18 -0.59 -21.40
N LEU A 421 24.64 0.40 -20.72
CA LEU A 421 25.30 1.10 -19.62
C LEU A 421 24.60 0.68 -18.32
N LEU A 422 25.37 0.28 -17.32
CA LEU A 422 24.88 -0.15 -16.01
C LEU A 422 25.50 0.72 -14.91
N ALA A 423 24.68 1.54 -14.25
CA ALA A 423 25.11 2.28 -13.06
C ALA A 423 24.98 1.42 -11.79
N THR A 424 25.83 1.64 -10.80
CA THR A 424 25.78 0.97 -9.50
C THR A 424 25.56 1.97 -8.36
N MET A 425 24.93 1.51 -7.28
CA MET A 425 24.61 2.33 -6.11
C MET A 425 25.85 2.96 -5.45
N HIS A 426 27.02 2.36 -5.65
CA HIS A 426 28.32 2.81 -5.15
C HIS A 426 28.92 4.01 -5.91
N GLY A 427 28.33 4.40 -7.05
CA GLY A 427 28.76 5.56 -7.83
C GLY A 427 29.49 5.26 -9.14
N ASP A 428 29.45 4.02 -9.63
CA ASP A 428 30.12 3.61 -10.87
C ASP A 428 29.14 3.47 -12.05
N VAL A 429 29.66 3.55 -13.27
CA VAL A 429 28.97 3.13 -14.50
C VAL A 429 29.85 2.15 -15.28
N TRP A 430 29.28 1.04 -15.72
CA TRP A 430 29.93 0.02 -16.53
C TRP A 430 29.31 0.00 -17.94
N LYS A 431 30.13 -0.04 -18.99
CA LYS A 431 29.68 -0.43 -20.34
C LYS A 431 29.67 -1.96 -20.42
N VAL A 432 28.59 -2.54 -20.95
CA VAL A 432 28.43 -3.99 -21.15
C VAL A 432 28.09 -4.27 -22.60
N GLU A 433 28.91 -5.10 -23.25
CA GLU A 433 28.90 -5.35 -24.69
C GLU A 433 28.76 -6.86 -24.97
N GLU A 434 28.60 -7.22 -26.25
CA GLU A 434 28.46 -8.63 -26.73
C GLU A 434 27.21 -9.34 -26.19
N LEU A 435 26.18 -8.57 -25.85
CA LEU A 435 24.96 -9.02 -25.15
C LEU A 435 24.05 -9.97 -25.95
N GLU A 436 23.91 -9.75 -27.25
CA GLU A 436 22.84 -10.31 -28.10
C GLU A 436 22.76 -11.85 -28.07
N PHE A 437 21.55 -12.42 -27.99
CA PHE A 437 21.36 -13.86 -28.10
C PHE A 437 21.77 -14.36 -29.50
N PRO A 438 22.56 -15.45 -29.64
CA PRO A 438 22.92 -16.46 -28.63
C PRO A 438 24.35 -16.32 -28.07
N SER A 439 24.86 -15.11 -27.87
CA SER A 439 26.16 -14.90 -27.20
C SER A 439 26.19 -15.57 -25.82
N LYS A 440 27.34 -16.14 -25.47
CA LYS A 440 27.59 -16.87 -24.22
C LYS A 440 28.58 -16.16 -23.29
N GLU A 441 29.12 -15.04 -23.75
CA GLU A 441 30.11 -14.23 -23.03
C GLU A 441 29.71 -12.76 -23.21
N ALA A 442 29.84 -11.98 -22.14
CA ALA A 442 29.61 -10.54 -22.13
C ALA A 442 30.89 -9.83 -21.74
N ARG A 443 31.12 -8.67 -22.35
CA ARG A 443 32.33 -7.87 -22.18
C ARG A 443 32.02 -6.62 -21.36
N TRP A 444 32.79 -6.39 -20.31
CA TRP A 444 32.55 -5.32 -19.33
C TRP A 444 33.75 -4.37 -19.26
N THR A 445 33.44 -3.08 -19.18
CA THR A 445 34.43 -2.00 -19.01
C THR A 445 33.88 -0.99 -17.98
N ARG A 446 34.71 -0.53 -17.03
CA ARG A 446 34.33 0.58 -16.13
C ARG A 446 34.39 1.89 -16.92
N PHE A 447 33.25 2.52 -17.16
CA PHE A 447 33.14 3.75 -17.96
C PHE A 447 33.20 5.03 -17.12
N ALA A 448 32.65 5.02 -15.89
CA ALA A 448 32.69 6.18 -15.00
C ALA A 448 32.75 5.76 -13.53
N SER A 449 33.20 6.65 -12.65
CA SER A 449 33.21 6.43 -11.20
C SER A 449 33.13 7.71 -10.37
N GLY A 450 32.65 7.58 -9.13
CA GLY A 450 32.55 8.67 -8.16
C GLY A 450 31.22 9.42 -8.14
N LEU A 451 30.16 8.88 -8.76
CA LEU A 451 28.82 9.46 -8.81
C LEU A 451 28.05 9.35 -7.47
N HIS A 452 27.12 10.27 -7.20
CA HIS A 452 26.33 10.28 -5.97
C HIS A 452 25.06 9.41 -6.09
N GLN A 453 25.20 8.12 -5.80
CA GLN A 453 24.08 7.16 -5.75
C GLN A 453 23.19 7.23 -7.02
N PRO A 454 23.72 6.88 -8.20
CA PRO A 454 23.03 7.05 -9.48
C PRO A 454 21.81 6.10 -9.56
N LEU A 455 20.61 6.67 -9.70
CA LEU A 455 19.33 5.96 -9.51
C LEU A 455 18.34 6.12 -10.69
N GLY A 456 18.79 6.72 -11.79
CA GLY A 456 18.10 6.78 -13.08
C GLY A 456 19.09 7.06 -14.20
N MET A 457 18.87 6.52 -15.41
CA MET A 457 19.78 6.71 -16.54
C MET A 457 19.06 6.54 -17.88
N ILE A 458 19.49 7.34 -18.86
CA ILE A 458 19.09 7.27 -20.27
C ILE A 458 20.28 7.63 -21.16
N ALA A 459 20.27 7.14 -22.39
CA ALA A 459 21.26 7.49 -23.41
C ALA A 459 20.60 7.59 -24.78
N ASP A 460 20.87 8.68 -25.50
CA ASP A 460 20.29 9.01 -26.81
C ASP A 460 21.32 9.80 -27.66
N GLU A 461 20.92 10.46 -28.75
CA GLU A 461 21.85 11.29 -29.54
C GLU A 461 22.42 12.53 -28.81
N ASP A 462 21.80 12.98 -27.71
CA ASP A 462 22.39 13.98 -26.81
C ASP A 462 23.39 13.33 -25.82
N GLY A 463 23.63 12.03 -25.86
CA GLY A 463 24.62 11.33 -25.05
C GLY A 463 24.06 10.73 -23.76
N ILE A 464 24.90 10.59 -22.73
CA ILE A 464 24.65 9.74 -21.57
C ILE A 464 24.27 10.59 -20.36
N PHE A 465 23.01 10.51 -19.92
CA PHE A 465 22.48 11.26 -18.76
C PHE A 465 22.24 10.32 -17.58
N VAL A 466 22.86 10.63 -16.43
CA VAL A 466 22.76 9.86 -15.19
C VAL A 466 22.18 10.73 -14.08
N LEU A 467 21.00 10.37 -13.58
CA LEU A 467 20.41 10.98 -12.40
C LEU A 467 21.16 10.52 -11.15
N CYS A 468 21.85 11.45 -10.53
CA CYS A 468 22.43 11.32 -9.20
C CYS A 468 21.62 12.17 -8.20
N ARG A 469 21.75 11.90 -6.90
CA ARG A 469 20.98 12.63 -5.87
C ARG A 469 21.29 14.13 -5.84
N ASP A 470 22.48 14.53 -6.27
CA ASP A 470 22.95 15.91 -6.34
C ASP A 470 22.69 16.61 -7.69
N GLN A 471 22.66 15.89 -8.81
CA GLN A 471 22.49 16.47 -10.15
C GLN A 471 22.15 15.39 -11.20
N ILE A 472 21.56 15.78 -12.33
CA ILE A 472 21.70 15.01 -13.57
C ILE A 472 23.09 15.31 -14.11
N VAL A 473 23.95 14.29 -14.14
CA VAL A 473 25.28 14.33 -14.77
C VAL A 473 25.12 13.93 -16.23
N ARG A 474 25.76 14.65 -17.14
CA ARG A 474 25.98 14.19 -18.52
C ARG A 474 27.44 13.77 -18.66
N LEU A 475 27.67 12.51 -19.04
CA LEU A 475 28.99 11.89 -19.08
C LEU A 475 29.60 12.00 -20.47
N TRP A 476 30.86 12.41 -20.53
CA TRP A 476 31.62 12.57 -21.76
C TRP A 476 33.00 11.90 -21.66
N ASP A 477 33.31 11.08 -22.67
CA ASP A 477 34.65 10.65 -23.04
C ASP A 477 35.11 11.61 -24.15
N THR A 478 36.08 12.48 -23.87
CA THR A 478 36.51 13.57 -24.77
C THR A 478 37.85 13.34 -25.46
N ASP A 479 38.60 12.31 -25.06
CA ASP A 479 39.83 11.84 -25.74
C ASP A 479 39.65 10.48 -26.46
N GLU A 480 38.43 9.95 -26.49
CA GLU A 480 38.00 8.67 -27.10
C GLU A 480 38.71 7.44 -26.49
N ASN A 481 39.06 7.51 -25.19
CA ASN A 481 39.83 6.46 -24.52
C ASN A 481 38.99 5.26 -24.03
N GLY A 482 37.67 5.43 -23.85
CA GLY A 482 36.75 4.43 -23.32
C GLY A 482 36.32 4.63 -21.85
N GLU A 483 36.78 5.68 -21.19
CA GLU A 483 36.33 6.16 -19.88
C GLU A 483 35.88 7.63 -19.95
N ALA A 484 34.85 8.02 -19.19
CA ALA A 484 34.40 9.39 -19.10
C ALA A 484 35.40 10.25 -18.29
N ASP A 485 35.92 11.32 -18.91
CA ASP A 485 36.78 12.32 -18.27
C ASP A 485 36.00 13.54 -17.77
N PHE A 486 34.93 13.94 -18.47
CA PHE A 486 34.12 15.12 -18.13
C PHE A 486 32.71 14.74 -17.66
N TYR A 487 32.36 15.27 -16.48
CA TYR A 487 31.14 15.01 -15.74
C TYR A 487 30.38 16.34 -15.67
N GLU A 488 29.59 16.62 -16.71
CA GLU A 488 28.86 17.88 -16.87
C GLU A 488 27.69 17.95 -15.87
N CYS A 489 27.56 19.07 -15.16
CA CYS A 489 26.38 19.40 -14.36
C CYS A 489 25.26 19.87 -15.28
N PHE A 490 24.63 18.94 -16.01
CA PHE A 490 23.56 19.26 -16.96
C PHE A 490 22.34 19.89 -16.24
N SER A 491 21.94 19.35 -15.09
CA SER A 491 20.96 20.02 -14.22
C SER A 491 21.16 19.69 -12.74
N ASN A 492 21.13 20.71 -11.90
CA ASN A 492 21.10 20.61 -10.44
C ASN A 492 19.83 21.25 -9.84
N GLN A 493 18.79 21.44 -10.66
CA GLN A 493 17.62 22.25 -10.32
C GLN A 493 16.62 21.54 -9.39
N HIS A 494 16.65 20.20 -9.31
CA HIS A 494 15.93 19.46 -8.28
C HIS A 494 16.53 19.71 -6.88
N GLN A 495 15.69 19.66 -5.85
CA GLN A 495 16.17 19.74 -4.47
C GLN A 495 16.87 18.44 -4.07
N THR A 496 17.89 18.55 -3.23
CA THR A 496 18.54 17.39 -2.60
C THR A 496 18.44 17.47 -1.09
N SER A 497 18.09 16.36 -0.47
CA SER A 497 18.01 16.26 1.00
C SER A 497 19.32 15.73 1.59
N SER A 498 19.52 15.99 2.87
CA SER A 498 20.55 15.30 3.66
C SER A 498 20.07 13.95 4.22
N GLY A 499 18.77 13.65 4.17
CA GLY A 499 18.20 12.42 4.76
C GLY A 499 18.66 11.13 4.08
N GLY A 500 18.89 10.07 4.88
CA GLY A 500 19.37 8.77 4.39
C GLY A 500 18.35 7.91 3.66
N HIS A 501 17.07 8.30 3.69
CA HIS A 501 15.97 7.67 2.94
C HIS A 501 15.40 8.57 1.84
N ASP A 502 15.89 9.80 1.71
CA ASP A 502 15.38 10.80 0.76
C ASP A 502 16.06 10.63 -0.60
N TYR A 503 15.77 9.52 -1.26
CA TYR A 503 16.24 9.20 -2.61
C TYR A 503 15.46 9.95 -3.70
N ILE A 504 16.08 10.02 -4.88
CA ILE A 504 15.51 10.59 -6.10
C ILE A 504 15.77 9.55 -7.19
N CYS A 505 14.72 9.01 -7.79
CA CYS A 505 14.76 7.74 -8.51
C CYS A 505 14.03 7.80 -9.85
N GLY A 506 14.55 7.02 -10.82
CA GLY A 506 14.02 6.95 -12.18
C GLY A 506 14.34 8.22 -12.99
N LEU A 507 14.67 8.03 -14.28
CA LEU A 507 14.89 9.12 -15.21
C LEU A 507 14.30 8.72 -16.55
N GLU A 508 13.27 9.42 -17.00
CA GLU A 508 12.65 9.26 -18.32
C GLU A 508 12.64 10.63 -19.05
N ARG A 509 12.52 10.63 -20.38
CA ARG A 509 12.55 11.84 -21.22
C ARG A 509 11.39 11.84 -22.21
N ASP A 510 10.73 12.98 -22.40
CA ASP A 510 9.67 13.13 -23.41
C ASP A 510 10.22 13.53 -24.79
N ALA A 511 9.32 13.56 -25.79
CA ALA A 511 9.68 13.90 -27.17
C ALA A 511 10.02 15.39 -27.39
N ASP A 512 9.67 16.27 -26.45
CA ASP A 512 10.11 17.67 -26.41
C ASP A 512 11.47 17.82 -25.70
N GLY A 513 12.02 16.71 -25.18
CA GLY A 513 13.33 16.60 -24.55
C GLY A 513 13.35 16.85 -23.05
N ASN A 514 12.20 17.08 -22.39
CA ASN A 514 12.12 17.33 -20.94
C ASN A 514 12.35 16.03 -20.15
N PHE A 515 12.97 16.15 -18.98
CA PHE A 515 13.35 15.03 -18.12
C PHE A 515 12.40 14.91 -16.92
N TYR A 516 12.07 13.67 -16.52
CA TYR A 516 11.14 13.37 -15.44
C TYR A 516 11.78 12.45 -14.39
N THR A 517 11.60 12.78 -13.12
CA THR A 517 12.09 11.99 -11.98
C THR A 517 11.23 12.19 -10.73
N ALA A 518 11.27 11.26 -9.76
CA ALA A 518 10.48 11.30 -8.54
C ALA A 518 11.34 11.31 -7.27
N SER A 519 10.92 12.09 -6.26
CA SER A 519 11.45 12.09 -4.89
C SER A 519 10.33 11.87 -3.87
N GLY A 520 10.64 11.27 -2.72
CA GLY A 520 9.71 11.18 -1.58
C GLY A 520 9.61 12.49 -0.78
N ALA A 521 10.52 13.44 -1.04
CA ALA A 521 10.59 14.71 -0.31
C ALA A 521 9.60 15.75 -0.83
N ASP A 522 9.50 15.87 -2.16
CA ASP A 522 8.73 16.90 -2.88
C ASP A 522 7.68 16.24 -3.79
N GLY A 523 8.11 15.30 -4.62
CA GLY A 523 7.28 14.54 -5.55
C GLY A 523 7.93 14.40 -6.92
N VAL A 524 7.14 14.54 -7.99
CA VAL A 524 7.65 14.44 -9.37
C VAL A 524 8.17 15.78 -9.84
N TYR A 525 9.42 15.80 -10.29
CA TYR A 525 10.00 16.89 -11.04
C TYR A 525 9.83 16.67 -12.55
N LYS A 526 9.47 17.75 -13.25
CA LYS A 526 9.72 17.93 -14.68
C LYS A 526 10.85 18.96 -14.81
N ILE A 527 11.88 18.62 -15.57
CA ILE A 527 13.08 19.43 -15.79
C ILE A 527 13.15 19.77 -17.28
N SER A 528 13.39 21.04 -17.61
CA SER A 528 13.40 21.52 -18.99
C SER A 528 14.43 20.80 -19.86
N ALA A 529 14.16 20.71 -21.17
CA ALA A 529 15.06 20.10 -22.14
C ALA A 529 16.48 20.72 -22.21
N ASP A 530 16.68 21.94 -21.68
CA ASP A 530 17.98 22.61 -21.54
C ASP A 530 18.61 22.49 -20.13
N GLY A 531 17.98 21.73 -19.22
CA GLY A 531 18.40 21.50 -17.84
C GLY A 531 18.20 22.69 -16.88
N ARG A 532 17.78 23.87 -17.36
CA ARG A 532 17.84 25.13 -16.59
C ARG A 532 16.70 25.41 -15.62
N THR A 533 15.57 24.72 -15.72
CA THR A 533 14.43 24.90 -14.80
C THR A 533 13.83 23.56 -14.38
N ALA A 534 13.40 23.46 -13.13
CA ALA A 534 12.64 22.33 -12.61
C ALA A 534 11.32 22.80 -11.99
N GLU A 535 10.22 22.10 -12.30
CA GLU A 535 8.89 22.32 -11.72
C GLU A 535 8.37 21.03 -11.06
N VAL A 536 7.67 21.15 -9.92
CA VAL A 536 7.07 20.01 -9.22
C VAL A 536 5.64 19.82 -9.74
N ILE A 537 5.45 18.84 -10.62
CA ILE A 537 4.17 18.61 -11.31
C ILE A 537 3.22 17.69 -10.53
N ALA A 538 3.71 16.91 -9.57
CA ALA A 538 2.88 16.08 -8.70
C ALA A 538 3.54 15.86 -7.34
N THR A 539 2.75 15.51 -6.32
CA THR A 539 3.20 15.40 -4.92
C THR A 539 2.61 14.18 -4.20
N GLY A 540 3.15 13.83 -3.03
CA GLY A 540 2.52 12.85 -2.14
C GLY A 540 2.81 11.39 -2.50
N PHE A 541 4.03 11.09 -2.92
CA PHE A 541 4.52 9.73 -3.17
C PHE A 541 5.43 9.26 -2.03
N ARG A 542 5.26 8.01 -1.55
CA ARG A 542 6.12 7.44 -0.50
C ARG A 542 7.21 6.57 -1.10
N ASN A 543 8.46 6.96 -0.88
CA ASN A 543 9.67 6.27 -1.35
C ASN A 543 9.53 5.78 -2.82
N PRO A 544 9.28 6.67 -3.79
CA PRO A 544 9.03 6.27 -5.17
C PRO A 544 10.31 5.75 -5.82
N ASP A 545 10.50 4.43 -5.86
CA ASP A 545 11.72 3.82 -6.43
C ASP A 545 11.62 3.64 -7.95
N GLY A 546 11.48 4.76 -8.65
CA GLY A 546 11.51 4.82 -10.10
C GLY A 546 10.40 5.71 -10.65
N ILE A 547 10.29 5.67 -11.98
CA ILE A 547 9.26 6.35 -12.77
C ILE A 547 9.15 5.61 -14.12
N GLY A 548 8.07 5.80 -14.85
CA GLY A 548 7.91 5.30 -16.22
C GLY A 548 7.00 6.21 -17.04
N LEU A 549 7.39 6.54 -18.26
CA LEU A 549 6.62 7.37 -19.18
C LEU A 549 6.08 6.51 -20.32
N THR A 550 4.76 6.47 -20.52
CA THR A 550 4.14 5.70 -21.61
C THR A 550 3.97 6.56 -22.87
N PRO A 551 3.97 5.96 -24.08
CA PRO A 551 3.86 6.71 -25.34
C PRO A 551 2.58 7.55 -25.49
N ASP A 552 1.53 7.22 -24.74
CA ASP A 552 0.27 7.97 -24.63
C ASP A 552 0.29 9.09 -23.57
N GLY A 553 1.48 9.56 -23.15
CA GLY A 553 1.63 10.74 -22.28
C GLY A 553 1.22 10.52 -20.82
N VAL A 554 1.15 9.25 -20.37
CA VAL A 554 0.87 8.91 -18.97
C VAL A 554 2.19 8.65 -18.24
N LEU A 555 2.42 9.42 -17.19
CA LEU A 555 3.54 9.27 -16.28
C LEU A 555 3.11 8.37 -15.11
N THR A 556 3.92 7.37 -14.80
CA THR A 556 3.65 6.33 -13.78
C THR A 556 4.73 6.33 -12.70
N ILE A 557 4.30 6.23 -11.45
CA ILE A 557 5.15 6.39 -10.26
C ILE A 557 4.86 5.26 -9.27
N PRO A 558 5.80 4.34 -8.98
CA PRO A 558 5.66 3.36 -7.91
C PRO A 558 5.70 4.03 -6.53
N CYS A 559 5.10 3.41 -5.53
CA CYS A 559 5.13 3.82 -4.13
C CYS A 559 5.13 2.59 -3.21
N ALA A 560 6.05 2.56 -2.24
CA ALA A 560 6.12 1.47 -1.28
C ALA A 560 5.18 1.72 -0.08
N GLU A 561 4.55 0.64 0.42
CA GLU A 561 3.63 0.65 1.57
C GLU A 561 4.18 1.36 2.82
N GLY A 562 3.37 2.17 3.49
CA GLY A 562 3.64 2.68 4.84
C GLY A 562 2.67 3.76 5.29
N GLY A 563 3.15 4.71 6.11
CA GLY A 563 2.32 5.81 6.63
C GLY A 563 1.69 6.65 5.51
N TRP A 564 0.36 6.71 5.48
CA TRP A 564 -0.46 7.31 4.42
C TRP A 564 -0.28 6.70 3.02
N THR A 565 0.16 5.44 2.95
CA THR A 565 0.33 4.67 1.70
C THR A 565 -0.09 3.23 1.99
N PRO A 566 -1.39 2.91 1.89
CA PRO A 566 -2.00 1.83 2.66
C PRO A 566 -1.68 0.42 2.15
N SER A 567 -1.22 0.31 0.90
CA SER A 567 -0.48 -0.84 0.36
C SER A 567 0.60 -0.29 -0.58
N SER A 568 1.46 -1.14 -1.12
CA SER A 568 2.25 -0.80 -2.31
C SER A 568 1.30 -0.38 -3.44
N MET A 569 1.68 0.57 -4.28
CA MET A 569 0.81 1.09 -5.34
C MET A 569 1.59 1.72 -6.49
N ILE A 570 0.98 1.77 -7.67
CA ILE A 570 1.45 2.55 -8.80
C ILE A 570 0.48 3.71 -9.02
N CYS A 571 0.96 4.93 -8.90
CA CYS A 571 0.22 6.14 -9.24
C CYS A 571 0.37 6.45 -10.74
N ALA A 572 -0.60 7.16 -11.32
CA ALA A 572 -0.50 7.64 -12.70
C ALA A 572 -1.12 9.04 -12.87
N MET A 573 -0.54 9.82 -13.77
CA MET A 573 -1.04 11.13 -14.19
C MET A 573 -0.85 11.33 -15.71
N LYS A 574 -1.70 12.14 -16.33
CA LYS A 574 -1.50 12.60 -17.71
C LYS A 574 -0.67 13.88 -17.71
N LEU A 575 0.29 14.01 -18.61
CA LEU A 575 1.15 15.21 -18.71
C LEU A 575 0.42 16.47 -19.22
N GLU A 576 -0.79 16.31 -19.76
CA GLU A 576 -1.64 17.41 -20.27
C GLU A 576 -2.56 18.04 -19.20
N ASP A 577 -2.48 17.60 -17.93
CA ASP A 577 -3.30 18.14 -16.84
C ASP A 577 -2.60 19.34 -16.17
N ASP A 578 -3.20 20.53 -16.25
CA ASP A 578 -2.71 21.77 -15.63
C ASP A 578 -2.71 21.73 -14.08
N SER A 579 -3.33 20.72 -13.45
CA SER A 579 -3.37 20.57 -12.00
C SER A 579 -2.16 19.81 -11.45
N VAL A 580 -1.77 20.13 -10.20
CA VAL A 580 -0.66 19.45 -9.50
C VAL A 580 -1.25 18.39 -8.54
N PRO A 581 -1.40 17.12 -8.97
CA PRO A 581 -2.03 16.08 -8.17
C PRO A 581 -1.26 15.77 -6.88
N HIS A 582 -1.98 15.13 -5.95
CA HIS A 582 -1.47 14.72 -4.66
C HIS A 582 -1.95 13.32 -4.29
N PHE A 583 -1.05 12.34 -4.26
CA PHE A 583 -1.36 10.92 -4.06
C PHE A 583 -1.31 10.45 -2.59
N GLY A 584 -1.34 11.38 -1.64
CA GLY A 584 -1.73 11.11 -0.25
C GLY A 584 -0.60 10.89 0.76
N PHE A 585 0.65 10.66 0.36
CA PHE A 585 1.75 10.56 1.33
C PHE A 585 1.90 11.87 2.13
N ARG A 586 2.09 11.74 3.45
CA ARG A 586 2.01 12.79 4.49
C ARG A 586 0.60 13.28 4.86
N GLY A 587 -0.46 12.67 4.33
CA GLY A 587 -1.85 12.96 4.70
C GLY A 587 -2.54 13.98 3.79
N PRO A 588 -3.87 14.16 3.93
CA PRO A 588 -4.67 14.94 3.00
C PRO A 588 -4.37 16.44 3.09
N LYS A 589 -4.46 17.14 1.95
CA LYS A 589 -4.29 18.60 1.88
C LYS A 589 -5.57 19.31 2.31
N GLY A 590 -5.76 19.42 3.63
CA GLY A 590 -7.04 19.85 4.23
C GLY A 590 -8.12 18.80 3.99
N ASP A 591 -9.36 19.22 3.71
CA ASP A 591 -10.46 18.31 3.37
C ASP A 591 -10.43 17.78 1.91
N THR A 592 -9.32 17.99 1.19
CA THR A 592 -9.16 17.53 -0.20
C THR A 592 -8.86 16.02 -0.25
N ILE A 593 -9.67 15.28 -1.01
CA ILE A 593 -9.42 13.86 -1.31
C ILE A 593 -8.15 13.73 -2.15
N PRO A 594 -7.16 12.91 -1.75
CA PRO A 594 -5.99 12.62 -2.59
C PRO A 594 -6.37 11.98 -3.93
N ASN A 595 -5.57 12.24 -4.96
CA ASN A 595 -5.67 11.53 -6.23
C ASN A 595 -5.49 10.03 -6.00
N LEU A 596 -6.37 9.24 -6.59
CA LEU A 596 -6.34 7.79 -6.51
C LEU A 596 -5.22 7.23 -7.39
N PRO A 597 -4.54 6.14 -6.99
CA PRO A 597 -3.50 5.51 -7.81
C PRO A 597 -4.09 4.92 -9.11
N LEU A 598 -3.21 4.43 -10.00
CA LEU A 598 -3.64 3.57 -11.11
C LEU A 598 -4.08 2.21 -10.55
N VAL A 599 -3.26 1.61 -9.69
CA VAL A 599 -3.52 0.27 -9.14
C VAL A 599 -2.83 0.08 -7.79
N TYR A 600 -3.49 -0.62 -6.87
CA TYR A 600 -2.88 -1.13 -5.64
C TYR A 600 -2.26 -2.52 -5.89
N LEU A 601 -1.14 -2.76 -5.23
CA LEU A 601 -0.40 -4.01 -5.24
C LEU A 601 -0.58 -4.64 -3.85
N PRO A 602 -1.25 -5.81 -3.72
CA PRO A 602 -1.37 -6.48 -2.43
C PRO A 602 0.00 -6.85 -1.88
N ARG A 603 0.15 -6.78 -0.55
CA ARG A 603 1.44 -6.94 0.12
C ARG A 603 2.09 -8.32 -0.10
N GLY A 604 1.30 -9.37 -0.30
CA GLY A 604 1.78 -10.71 -0.66
C GLY A 604 2.20 -10.88 -2.13
N LEU A 605 1.92 -9.89 -2.98
CA LEU A 605 2.30 -9.85 -4.40
C LEU A 605 3.56 -8.97 -4.61
N ASP A 606 3.57 -7.78 -4.03
CA ASP A 606 4.72 -6.87 -4.01
C ASP A 606 4.76 -5.99 -2.74
N ASN A 607 5.80 -6.17 -1.94
CA ASN A 607 6.06 -5.36 -0.74
C ASN A 607 6.96 -4.13 -0.98
N GLN A 608 7.60 -4.01 -2.15
CA GLN A 608 8.37 -2.82 -2.53
C GLN A 608 8.47 -2.65 -4.06
N SER A 609 7.71 -1.69 -4.57
CA SER A 609 7.54 -1.41 -5.99
C SER A 609 8.72 -0.64 -6.60
N GLY A 610 9.30 -1.19 -7.68
CA GLY A 610 10.30 -0.54 -8.52
C GLY A 610 9.71 0.13 -9.76
N GLY A 611 10.56 0.50 -10.74
CA GLY A 611 10.18 1.26 -11.94
C GLY A 611 9.23 0.57 -12.93
N GLN A 612 8.86 1.27 -14.00
CA GLN A 612 7.94 0.80 -15.06
C GLN A 612 8.55 1.01 -16.46
N GLN A 613 8.20 0.16 -17.43
CA GLN A 613 8.57 0.32 -18.84
C GLN A 613 7.45 -0.17 -19.77
N THR A 614 7.15 0.57 -20.83
CA THR A 614 6.28 0.09 -21.91
C THR A 614 7.05 -0.84 -22.85
N VAL A 615 6.46 -1.98 -23.21
CA VAL A 615 7.00 -2.86 -24.27
C VAL A 615 6.93 -2.12 -25.60
N ASN A 616 8.09 -1.91 -26.24
CA ASN A 616 8.21 -1.10 -27.46
C ASN A 616 8.74 -1.89 -28.67
N SER A 617 8.66 -3.23 -28.64
CA SER A 617 9.14 -4.08 -29.72
C SER A 617 8.24 -5.29 -29.98
N ASP A 618 7.85 -5.49 -31.25
CA ASP A 618 7.17 -6.70 -31.72
C ASP A 618 8.01 -7.98 -31.52
N ARG A 619 9.34 -7.83 -31.37
CA ARG A 619 10.26 -8.93 -31.05
C ARG A 619 10.07 -9.49 -29.63
N TRP A 620 9.27 -8.83 -28.79
CA TRP A 620 8.87 -9.31 -27.46
C TRP A 620 7.48 -9.98 -27.45
N GLY A 621 6.90 -10.23 -28.63
CA GLY A 621 5.71 -11.06 -28.80
C GLY A 621 4.39 -10.32 -28.54
N PRO A 622 3.33 -11.04 -28.09
CA PRO A 622 1.96 -10.52 -28.07
C PRO A 622 1.68 -9.48 -26.97
N LEU A 623 2.71 -9.03 -26.23
CA LEU A 623 2.62 -8.00 -25.20
C LEU A 623 3.18 -6.64 -25.66
N ASN A 624 3.49 -6.45 -26.95
CA ASN A 624 3.91 -5.13 -27.46
C ASN A 624 2.86 -4.05 -27.16
N GLY A 625 3.32 -2.85 -26.77
CA GLY A 625 2.49 -1.73 -26.32
C GLY A 625 1.96 -1.82 -24.88
N GLN A 626 2.14 -2.94 -24.19
CA GLN A 626 1.70 -3.09 -22.79
C GLN A 626 2.68 -2.43 -21.80
N LEU A 627 2.20 -2.11 -20.60
CA LEU A 627 3.03 -1.58 -19.52
C LEU A 627 3.55 -2.72 -18.63
N LEU A 628 4.85 -2.73 -18.35
CA LEU A 628 5.50 -3.60 -17.39
C LEU A 628 5.84 -2.86 -16.09
N HIS A 629 5.78 -3.59 -14.99
CA HIS A 629 6.20 -3.14 -13.65
C HIS A 629 7.20 -4.15 -13.06
N PHE A 630 8.18 -3.65 -12.31
CA PHE A 630 9.21 -4.46 -11.63
C PHE A 630 9.09 -4.34 -10.10
N SER A 631 9.13 -5.46 -9.40
CA SER A 631 9.20 -5.48 -7.93
C SER A 631 10.64 -5.60 -7.45
N PHE A 632 11.04 -4.61 -6.63
CA PHE A 632 12.26 -4.68 -5.83
C PHE A 632 12.07 -5.68 -4.67
N GLY A 633 10.89 -5.71 -4.05
CA GLY A 633 10.61 -6.53 -2.88
C GLY A 633 10.65 -8.04 -3.14
N THR A 634 9.95 -8.51 -4.18
CA THR A 634 9.76 -9.96 -4.44
C THR A 634 10.66 -10.54 -5.54
N GLY A 635 11.37 -9.69 -6.30
CA GLY A 635 12.23 -10.14 -7.41
C GLY A 635 11.44 -10.61 -8.64
N ASN A 636 10.31 -9.95 -8.93
CA ASN A 636 9.39 -10.36 -10.01
C ASN A 636 9.02 -9.20 -10.96
N HIS A 637 8.42 -9.55 -12.10
CA HIS A 637 7.84 -8.63 -13.07
C HIS A 637 6.35 -8.89 -13.34
N PHE A 638 5.64 -7.84 -13.71
CA PHE A 638 4.20 -7.82 -13.83
C PHE A 638 3.75 -7.06 -15.08
N LEU A 639 2.65 -7.53 -15.68
CA LEU A 639 1.82 -6.76 -16.58
C LEU A 639 0.97 -5.77 -15.77
N ILE A 640 0.92 -4.51 -16.23
CA ILE A 640 -0.03 -3.51 -15.75
C ILE A 640 -1.02 -3.19 -16.88
N LEU A 641 -2.26 -3.62 -16.70
CA LEU A 641 -3.36 -3.27 -17.59
C LEU A 641 -3.91 -1.89 -17.19
N LYS A 642 -4.11 -1.00 -18.17
CA LYS A 642 -4.73 0.33 -17.98
C LYS A 642 -6.21 0.30 -18.42
N ASP A 643 -7.09 0.96 -17.66
CA ASP A 643 -8.48 1.27 -17.99
C ASP A 643 -8.78 2.74 -17.60
N GLU A 644 -9.77 3.35 -18.23
CA GLU A 644 -10.19 4.72 -17.92
C GLU A 644 -11.72 4.87 -17.98
N VAL A 645 -12.34 5.19 -16.84
CA VAL A 645 -13.79 5.34 -16.69
C VAL A 645 -14.10 6.77 -16.26
N ASP A 646 -14.84 7.51 -17.09
CA ASP A 646 -15.23 8.91 -16.83
C ASP A 646 -14.05 9.78 -16.34
N GLY A 647 -12.91 9.72 -17.04
CA GLY A 647 -11.67 10.45 -16.70
C GLY A 647 -10.86 9.90 -15.52
N GLN A 648 -11.35 8.86 -14.82
CA GLN A 648 -10.60 8.19 -13.76
C GLN A 648 -9.77 7.06 -14.35
N LEU A 649 -8.44 7.20 -14.30
CA LEU A 649 -7.51 6.10 -14.53
C LEU A 649 -7.69 5.03 -13.46
N GLN A 650 -7.67 3.77 -13.86
CA GLN A 650 -7.64 2.60 -12.97
C GLN A 650 -6.91 1.44 -13.68
N GLY A 651 -6.55 0.39 -12.96
CA GLY A 651 -5.64 -0.63 -13.49
C GLY A 651 -5.77 -2.00 -12.86
N ALA A 652 -5.10 -2.98 -13.46
CA ALA A 652 -5.04 -4.34 -12.96
C ALA A 652 -3.64 -4.93 -13.15
N VAL A 653 -3.20 -5.77 -12.20
CA VAL A 653 -1.87 -6.36 -12.16
C VAL A 653 -1.94 -7.87 -12.41
N VAL A 654 -1.00 -8.37 -13.23
CA VAL A 654 -0.87 -9.78 -13.60
C VAL A 654 0.61 -10.19 -13.52
N ARG A 655 0.98 -11.20 -12.73
CA ARG A 655 2.39 -11.65 -12.64
C ARG A 655 2.83 -12.36 -13.91
N LEU A 656 3.97 -11.97 -14.44
CA LEU A 656 4.64 -12.65 -15.56
C LEU A 656 5.60 -13.74 -15.02
N PRO A 657 5.87 -14.82 -15.78
CA PRO A 657 6.66 -15.95 -15.28
C PRO A 657 8.14 -15.56 -15.09
N GLY A 658 8.76 -16.10 -14.04
CA GLY A 658 10.19 -15.95 -13.75
C GLY A 658 10.50 -15.11 -12.50
N ASP A 659 11.56 -15.51 -11.82
CA ASP A 659 12.18 -14.77 -10.71
C ASP A 659 13.53 -14.21 -11.14
N PHE A 660 13.91 -13.08 -10.56
CA PHE A 660 15.22 -12.46 -10.74
C PHE A 660 16.15 -12.74 -9.57
N LEU A 661 17.46 -12.62 -9.80
CA LEU A 661 18.49 -12.88 -8.79
C LEU A 661 18.57 -11.79 -7.71
N SER A 662 18.11 -10.57 -8.00
CA SER A 662 18.11 -9.44 -7.08
C SER A 662 16.83 -8.60 -7.27
N GLY A 663 16.54 -7.70 -6.33
CA GLY A 663 15.36 -6.80 -6.38
C GLY A 663 15.37 -5.87 -7.59
N ILE A 664 14.61 -6.21 -8.65
CA ILE A 664 14.58 -5.44 -9.88
C ILE A 664 13.75 -4.17 -9.70
N HIS A 665 14.36 -3.05 -10.02
CA HIS A 665 13.68 -1.75 -10.03
C HIS A 665 13.95 -0.91 -11.28
N ARG A 666 14.79 -1.39 -12.21
CA ARG A 666 15.13 -0.69 -13.46
C ARG A 666 15.23 -1.68 -14.61
N GLY A 667 14.78 -1.25 -15.79
CA GLY A 667 14.92 -2.01 -17.02
C GLY A 667 14.81 -1.11 -18.25
N ARG A 668 15.30 -1.60 -19.39
CA ARG A 668 15.24 -0.94 -20.70
C ARG A 668 15.10 -2.00 -21.79
N PHE A 669 14.38 -1.67 -22.86
CA PHE A 669 14.40 -2.47 -24.08
C PHE A 669 15.63 -2.13 -24.93
N SER A 670 16.30 -3.14 -25.47
CA SER A 670 17.41 -2.96 -26.40
C SER A 670 16.88 -2.54 -27.78
N PRO A 671 17.38 -1.44 -28.39
CA PRO A 671 16.97 -1.03 -29.73
C PRO A 671 17.41 -2.02 -30.83
N LYS A 672 18.31 -2.96 -30.49
CA LYS A 672 18.96 -3.87 -31.45
C LYS A 672 18.34 -5.27 -31.48
N ASP A 673 18.16 -5.91 -30.32
CA ASP A 673 17.54 -7.24 -30.23
C ASP A 673 16.05 -7.21 -29.84
N GLY A 674 15.52 -6.05 -29.43
CA GLY A 674 14.12 -5.86 -29.03
C GLY A 674 13.74 -6.61 -27.74
N GLN A 675 14.72 -7.08 -26.96
CA GLN A 675 14.49 -7.77 -25.69
C GLN A 675 14.66 -6.81 -24.50
N LEU A 676 14.07 -7.18 -23.38
CA LEU A 676 14.12 -6.42 -22.13
C LEU A 676 15.38 -6.79 -21.34
N TYR A 677 16.17 -5.79 -20.97
CA TYR A 677 17.29 -5.93 -20.04
C TYR A 677 16.91 -5.27 -18.70
N VAL A 678 17.23 -5.92 -17.59
CA VAL A 678 16.87 -5.50 -16.23
C VAL A 678 18.06 -5.53 -15.28
N THR A 679 17.98 -4.70 -14.23
CA THR A 679 18.94 -4.71 -13.14
C THR A 679 18.29 -4.37 -11.79
N GLY A 680 18.96 -4.78 -10.72
CA GLY A 680 18.48 -4.67 -9.36
C GLY A 680 19.59 -4.88 -8.33
N MET A 681 19.22 -4.63 -7.07
CA MET A 681 20.10 -4.68 -5.90
C MET A 681 19.30 -5.07 -4.63
N GLN A 682 19.98 -5.30 -3.51
CA GLN A 682 19.37 -5.44 -2.18
C GLN A 682 19.57 -4.20 -1.28
N GLY A 683 18.99 -4.24 -0.07
CA GLY A 683 19.16 -3.21 0.99
C GLY A 683 17.88 -2.85 1.76
N TRP A 684 16.71 -3.25 1.25
CA TRP A 684 15.39 -2.96 1.85
C TRP A 684 14.42 -4.13 1.58
N GLY A 685 14.16 -4.98 2.59
CA GLY A 685 13.05 -5.96 2.59
C GLY A 685 12.90 -6.79 1.30
N CYS A 686 13.96 -7.46 0.87
CA CYS A 686 14.07 -8.01 -0.49
C CYS A 686 14.24 -9.54 -0.47
N TYR A 687 13.32 -10.26 -1.11
CA TYR A 687 13.20 -11.72 -1.06
C TYR A 687 13.95 -12.42 -2.21
N THR A 688 15.18 -11.96 -2.48
CA THR A 688 16.00 -12.41 -3.63
C THR A 688 17.36 -12.99 -3.18
N PRO A 689 18.03 -13.84 -3.98
CA PRO A 689 19.26 -14.50 -3.55
C PRO A 689 20.51 -13.61 -3.44
N GLU A 690 20.75 -12.73 -4.43
CA GLU A 690 22.04 -12.05 -4.63
C GLU A 690 21.96 -10.55 -4.31
N ASP A 691 23.04 -9.96 -3.82
CA ASP A 691 23.12 -8.52 -3.49
C ASP A 691 22.90 -7.60 -4.73
N GLY A 692 23.05 -8.11 -5.97
CA GLY A 692 22.79 -7.40 -7.22
C GLY A 692 22.75 -8.32 -8.46
N CYS A 693 22.13 -7.87 -9.57
CA CYS A 693 22.09 -8.66 -10.82
C CYS A 693 21.97 -7.83 -12.11
N PHE A 694 22.36 -8.44 -13.24
CA PHE A 694 22.07 -7.97 -14.60
C PHE A 694 21.53 -9.16 -15.43
N GLN A 695 20.32 -9.03 -15.97
CA GLN A 695 19.59 -10.13 -16.60
C GLN A 695 18.80 -9.64 -17.83
N ARG A 696 18.51 -10.54 -18.79
CA ARG A 696 17.64 -10.27 -19.95
C ARG A 696 16.38 -11.14 -19.87
N VAL A 697 15.20 -10.55 -20.07
CA VAL A 697 13.97 -11.29 -20.36
C VAL A 697 13.74 -11.29 -21.87
N ARG A 698 13.80 -12.48 -22.49
CA ARG A 698 13.57 -12.65 -23.93
C ARG A 698 12.30 -13.45 -24.24
N TYR A 699 11.57 -13.01 -25.26
CA TYR A 699 10.48 -13.80 -25.83
C TYR A 699 11.05 -14.99 -26.60
N THR A 700 10.58 -16.21 -26.30
CA THR A 700 11.08 -17.44 -26.93
C THR A 700 10.37 -17.82 -28.22
N GLY A 701 9.17 -17.29 -28.44
CA GLY A 701 8.26 -17.70 -29.50
C GLY A 701 7.13 -18.64 -29.04
N ASP A 702 7.20 -19.15 -27.80
CA ASP A 702 6.14 -19.99 -27.23
C ASP A 702 4.84 -19.22 -26.92
N SER A 703 3.74 -19.95 -26.78
CA SER A 703 2.42 -19.37 -26.56
C SER A 703 2.30 -18.64 -25.21
N VAL A 704 2.14 -17.32 -25.25
CA VAL A 704 1.65 -16.52 -24.12
C VAL A 704 0.14 -16.62 -24.06
N GLN A 705 -0.42 -17.00 -22.91
CA GLN A 705 -1.85 -16.88 -22.60
C GLN A 705 -2.05 -16.11 -21.29
N VAL A 706 -2.26 -14.80 -21.41
CA VAL A 706 -2.50 -13.84 -20.31
C VAL A 706 -3.53 -12.79 -20.74
N PRO A 707 -4.23 -12.12 -19.81
CA PRO A 707 -5.10 -11.00 -20.16
C PRO A 707 -4.28 -9.75 -20.52
N THR A 708 -4.80 -8.95 -21.46
CA THR A 708 -4.16 -7.75 -22.05
C THR A 708 -5.04 -6.49 -22.00
N SER A 709 -6.29 -6.63 -21.56
CA SER A 709 -7.14 -5.52 -21.13
C SER A 709 -8.26 -6.01 -20.21
N PHE A 710 -8.87 -5.08 -19.46
CA PHE A 710 -10.07 -5.32 -18.68
C PHE A 710 -11.03 -4.12 -18.80
N ARG A 711 -12.31 -4.32 -18.43
CA ARG A 711 -13.30 -3.26 -18.23
C ARG A 711 -14.30 -3.68 -17.16
N VAL A 712 -14.47 -2.86 -16.12
CA VAL A 712 -15.41 -3.15 -15.02
C VAL A 712 -16.77 -2.49 -15.30
N HIS A 713 -17.82 -3.29 -15.37
CA HIS A 713 -19.21 -2.86 -15.61
C HIS A 713 -20.06 -3.01 -14.34
N LYS A 714 -21.24 -2.38 -14.30
CA LYS A 714 -22.19 -2.49 -13.17
C LYS A 714 -22.62 -3.93 -12.82
N ASN A 715 -22.54 -4.86 -13.77
CA ASN A 715 -22.99 -6.25 -13.65
C ASN A 715 -21.87 -7.29 -13.77
N GLY A 716 -20.59 -6.90 -13.83
CA GLY A 716 -19.49 -7.83 -14.03
C GLY A 716 -18.22 -7.21 -14.58
N ILE A 717 -17.28 -8.05 -15.03
CA ILE A 717 -16.02 -7.60 -15.62
C ILE A 717 -15.76 -8.29 -16.95
N LYS A 718 -15.35 -7.51 -17.96
CA LYS A 718 -14.84 -7.98 -19.24
C LYS A 718 -13.31 -8.06 -19.20
N LEU A 719 -12.76 -9.13 -19.75
CA LEU A 719 -11.32 -9.40 -19.87
C LEU A 719 -11.01 -9.78 -21.33
N THR A 720 -9.88 -9.34 -21.88
CA THR A 720 -9.40 -9.76 -23.21
C THR A 720 -8.07 -10.49 -23.05
N PHE A 721 -7.86 -11.61 -23.75
CA PHE A 721 -6.65 -12.44 -23.65
C PHE A 721 -5.83 -12.47 -24.95
N THR A 722 -4.54 -12.81 -24.83
CA THR A 722 -3.63 -12.98 -25.98
C THR A 722 -4.09 -14.07 -26.95
N GLN A 723 -4.59 -15.22 -26.47
CA GLN A 723 -5.13 -16.32 -27.29
C GLN A 723 -6.64 -16.48 -27.12
N ARG A 724 -7.24 -17.38 -27.93
CA ARG A 724 -8.61 -17.84 -27.74
C ARG A 724 -8.69 -18.75 -26.51
N ALA A 725 -9.73 -18.60 -25.69
CA ALA A 725 -9.97 -19.46 -24.54
C ALA A 725 -10.85 -20.68 -24.89
N ASP A 726 -10.80 -21.72 -24.07
CA ASP A 726 -11.68 -22.89 -24.19
C ASP A 726 -13.10 -22.53 -23.72
N LYS A 727 -14.00 -22.33 -24.69
CA LYS A 727 -15.41 -21.98 -24.44
C LYS A 727 -16.15 -23.00 -23.57
N ALA A 728 -15.88 -24.29 -23.72
CA ALA A 728 -16.60 -25.31 -22.96
C ALA A 728 -16.24 -25.30 -21.47
N LEU A 729 -15.03 -24.84 -21.15
CA LEU A 729 -14.51 -24.68 -19.79
C LEU A 729 -14.88 -23.32 -19.20
N VAL A 730 -14.68 -22.23 -19.94
CA VAL A 730 -14.90 -20.86 -19.46
C VAL A 730 -16.37 -20.56 -19.15
N GLU A 731 -17.32 -21.17 -19.87
CA GLU A 731 -18.75 -20.91 -19.61
C GLU A 731 -19.31 -21.68 -18.39
N GLN A 732 -18.45 -22.39 -17.65
CA GLN A 732 -18.70 -22.90 -16.30
C GLN A 732 -18.22 -21.84 -15.29
N ALA A 733 -19.15 -21.16 -14.60
CA ALA A 733 -18.81 -20.10 -13.64
C ALA A 733 -17.94 -20.62 -12.47
N GLU A 734 -18.15 -21.88 -12.09
CA GLU A 734 -17.41 -22.65 -11.09
C GLU A 734 -15.96 -23.00 -11.50
N SER A 735 -15.58 -22.81 -12.78
CA SER A 735 -14.17 -22.85 -13.21
C SER A 735 -13.40 -21.57 -12.85
N HIS A 736 -14.06 -20.58 -12.24
CA HIS A 736 -13.49 -19.28 -11.89
C HIS A 736 -13.75 -18.93 -10.43
N PHE A 737 -13.02 -17.94 -9.91
CA PHE A 737 -13.24 -17.42 -8.56
C PHE A 737 -13.02 -15.91 -8.53
N ALA A 738 -13.76 -15.21 -7.66
CA ALA A 738 -13.64 -13.77 -7.45
C ALA A 738 -13.85 -13.40 -5.98
N MET A 739 -13.07 -12.45 -5.49
CA MET A 739 -13.18 -11.89 -4.12
C MET A 739 -12.68 -10.44 -4.08
N THR A 740 -13.04 -9.67 -3.05
CA THR A 740 -12.76 -8.23 -3.00
C THR A 740 -12.49 -7.69 -1.60
N TRP A 741 -11.66 -6.65 -1.52
CA TRP A 741 -11.32 -5.96 -0.27
C TRP A 741 -10.92 -4.50 -0.50
N ASN A 742 -10.87 -3.76 0.60
CA ASN A 742 -10.42 -2.38 0.67
C ASN A 742 -9.27 -2.23 1.68
N TYR A 743 -8.44 -1.21 1.49
CA TYR A 743 -7.41 -0.81 2.44
C TYR A 743 -7.85 0.48 3.18
N ARG A 744 -7.15 0.85 4.25
CA ARG A 744 -7.46 2.03 5.09
C ARG A 744 -6.42 3.12 4.94
N TYR A 745 -6.83 4.27 4.39
CA TYR A 745 -5.96 5.43 4.27
C TYR A 745 -5.78 6.13 5.63
N GLY A 746 -4.58 6.05 6.21
CA GLY A 746 -4.30 6.68 7.51
C GLY A 746 -2.80 6.74 7.83
N ALA A 747 -2.46 7.33 8.98
CA ALA A 747 -1.08 7.57 9.40
C ALA A 747 -0.31 6.28 9.82
N GLN A 748 -1.02 5.18 10.09
CA GLN A 748 -0.42 3.89 10.41
C GLN A 748 0.40 3.32 9.24
N TYR A 749 1.34 2.42 9.51
CA TYR A 749 2.10 1.75 8.46
C TYR A 749 1.20 0.76 7.70
N GLY A 750 0.86 1.08 6.45
CA GLY A 750 0.08 0.20 5.59
C GLY A 750 -1.36 -0.02 6.08
N SER A 751 -1.93 -1.15 5.71
CA SER A 751 -3.29 -1.54 6.08
C SER A 751 -3.46 -3.05 6.00
N PRO A 752 -4.13 -3.68 6.97
CA PRO A 752 -4.81 -4.95 6.75
C PRO A 752 -5.81 -4.88 5.58
N GLU A 753 -6.19 -6.05 5.07
CA GLU A 753 -7.19 -6.20 4.01
C GLU A 753 -8.58 -6.27 4.65
N TYR A 754 -9.44 -5.27 4.39
CA TYR A 754 -10.76 -5.15 5.01
C TYR A 754 -11.88 -5.49 4.05
N SER A 755 -12.93 -6.12 4.60
CA SER A 755 -14.19 -6.33 3.91
C SER A 755 -14.77 -5.01 3.40
N THR A 756 -15.25 -5.04 2.16
CA THR A 756 -16.01 -3.97 1.51
C THR A 756 -17.44 -3.86 2.05
N ARG A 757 -17.98 -4.97 2.56
CA ARG A 757 -19.37 -5.13 3.04
C ARG A 757 -19.51 -4.95 4.56
N HIS A 758 -18.46 -5.24 5.34
CA HIS A 758 -18.51 -5.39 6.79
C HIS A 758 -17.51 -4.43 7.48
N LEU A 759 -18.03 -3.29 7.96
CA LEU A 759 -17.22 -2.19 8.49
C LEU A 759 -16.32 -2.62 9.65
N GLY A 760 -15.00 -2.49 9.46
CA GLY A 760 -13.98 -2.84 10.46
C GLY A 760 -13.58 -4.31 10.50
N MET A 761 -14.24 -5.17 9.72
CA MET A 761 -13.89 -6.59 9.60
C MET A 761 -12.71 -6.77 8.64
N ILE A 762 -11.67 -7.46 9.12
CA ILE A 762 -10.52 -7.89 8.31
C ILE A 762 -10.91 -9.19 7.59
N GLY A 763 -10.53 -9.32 6.31
CA GLY A 763 -10.86 -10.45 5.44
C GLY A 763 -11.39 -10.02 4.07
N HIS A 764 -11.46 -10.97 3.14
CA HIS A 764 -11.94 -10.76 1.77
C HIS A 764 -13.42 -11.11 1.63
N ASP A 765 -14.21 -10.28 0.94
CA ASP A 765 -15.59 -10.65 0.59
C ASP A 765 -15.61 -11.58 -0.62
N TYR A 766 -16.28 -12.73 -0.52
CA TYR A 766 -16.54 -13.57 -1.69
C TYR A 766 -17.49 -12.88 -2.68
N LEU A 767 -17.14 -12.90 -3.97
CA LEU A 767 -17.98 -12.36 -5.05
C LEU A 767 -18.51 -13.50 -5.94
N PRO A 768 -19.79 -13.89 -5.82
CA PRO A 768 -20.38 -14.91 -6.68
C PRO A 768 -20.35 -14.52 -8.16
N ILE A 769 -19.70 -15.36 -8.97
CA ILE A 769 -19.80 -15.32 -10.43
C ILE A 769 -21.10 -16.05 -10.81
N LYS A 770 -22.07 -15.32 -11.37
CA LYS A 770 -23.40 -15.85 -11.72
C LYS A 770 -23.39 -16.57 -13.06
N SER A 771 -22.60 -16.10 -14.01
CA SER A 771 -22.37 -16.74 -15.31
C SER A 771 -21.07 -16.23 -15.93
N ALA A 772 -20.50 -16.98 -16.85
CA ALA A 772 -19.32 -16.60 -17.61
C ALA A 772 -19.56 -16.85 -19.10
N HIS A 773 -19.07 -15.93 -19.96
CA HIS A 773 -19.40 -15.89 -21.39
C HIS A 773 -18.14 -15.68 -22.22
N VAL A 774 -17.95 -16.50 -23.26
CA VAL A 774 -16.87 -16.30 -24.25
C VAL A 774 -17.38 -15.48 -25.44
N ILE A 775 -16.76 -14.31 -25.61
CA ILE A 775 -17.14 -13.25 -26.56
C ILE A 775 -15.92 -12.84 -27.42
N ASP A 776 -16.09 -11.81 -28.28
CA ASP A 776 -15.09 -11.24 -29.21
C ASP A 776 -14.13 -12.26 -29.85
N ASP A 777 -14.61 -12.97 -30.87
CA ASP A 777 -13.83 -14.01 -31.57
C ASP A 777 -13.23 -15.10 -30.65
N GLY A 778 -13.77 -15.26 -29.44
CA GLY A 778 -13.31 -16.21 -28.45
C GLY A 778 -12.05 -15.80 -27.68
N LYS A 779 -11.56 -14.57 -27.83
CA LYS A 779 -10.43 -14.01 -27.06
C LYS A 779 -10.86 -13.27 -25.80
N SER A 780 -12.12 -12.86 -25.71
CA SER A 780 -12.63 -12.11 -24.56
C SER A 780 -13.55 -12.98 -23.70
N VAL A 781 -13.50 -12.73 -22.39
CA VAL A 781 -14.36 -13.38 -21.38
C VAL A 781 -15.11 -12.29 -20.63
N PHE A 782 -16.41 -12.44 -20.45
CA PHE A 782 -17.19 -11.64 -19.51
C PHE A 782 -17.65 -12.50 -18.33
N LEU A 783 -17.33 -12.04 -17.11
CA LEU A 783 -17.75 -12.64 -15.85
C LEU A 783 -18.91 -11.81 -15.29
N GLU A 784 -20.12 -12.37 -15.26
CA GLU A 784 -21.28 -11.73 -14.64
C GLU A 784 -21.15 -11.81 -13.11
N ILE A 785 -20.92 -10.67 -12.47
CA ILE A 785 -20.79 -10.52 -11.01
C ILE A 785 -21.80 -9.45 -10.58
N PRO A 786 -23.08 -9.82 -10.32
CA PRO A 786 -24.16 -8.85 -10.04
C PRO A 786 -23.88 -7.94 -8.83
N ASP A 787 -23.05 -8.38 -7.88
CA ASP A 787 -22.72 -7.68 -6.64
C ASP A 787 -21.49 -6.74 -6.75
N ILE A 788 -20.79 -6.68 -7.89
CA ILE A 788 -19.52 -5.95 -8.05
C ILE A 788 -19.64 -4.45 -7.70
N GLN A 789 -18.67 -3.89 -6.96
CA GLN A 789 -18.67 -2.49 -6.51
C GLN A 789 -17.26 -1.88 -6.70
N PRO A 790 -17.13 -0.54 -6.65
CA PRO A 790 -15.82 0.09 -6.55
C PRO A 790 -15.07 -0.39 -5.30
N ALA A 791 -13.84 -0.85 -5.48
CA ALA A 791 -13.01 -1.43 -4.43
C ALA A 791 -11.52 -1.20 -4.74
N ASN A 792 -10.68 -1.17 -3.72
CA ASN A 792 -9.25 -1.06 -3.89
C ASN A 792 -8.65 -2.33 -4.50
N GLN A 793 -9.21 -3.49 -4.15
CA GLN A 793 -8.87 -4.77 -4.79
C GLN A 793 -10.09 -5.61 -5.14
N ILE A 794 -10.09 -6.15 -6.35
CA ILE A 794 -10.86 -7.31 -6.78
C ILE A 794 -9.85 -8.32 -7.32
N HIS A 795 -9.71 -9.46 -6.67
CA HIS A 795 -8.94 -10.60 -7.19
C HIS A 795 -9.83 -11.49 -8.05
N LEU A 796 -9.29 -11.94 -9.17
CA LEU A 796 -9.93 -12.88 -10.08
C LEU A 796 -8.95 -14.01 -10.40
N ARG A 797 -9.42 -15.25 -10.22
CA ARG A 797 -8.74 -16.47 -10.70
C ARG A 797 -9.54 -17.03 -11.87
N VAL A 798 -9.02 -16.84 -13.08
CA VAL A 798 -9.74 -17.12 -14.34
C VAL A 798 -9.04 -18.23 -15.11
N GLN A 799 -9.77 -19.31 -15.40
CA GLN A 799 -9.23 -20.47 -16.09
C GLN A 799 -9.55 -20.42 -17.60
N THR A 800 -8.55 -20.33 -18.46
CA THR A 800 -8.79 -20.19 -19.93
C THR A 800 -8.57 -21.47 -20.72
N ALA A 801 -7.95 -22.49 -20.12
CA ALA A 801 -7.80 -23.85 -20.65
C ALA A 801 -7.55 -24.82 -19.47
N PRO A 802 -7.61 -26.15 -19.65
CA PRO A 802 -7.34 -27.12 -18.57
C PRO A 802 -5.98 -26.87 -17.90
N GLY A 803 -5.98 -26.56 -16.59
CA GLY A 803 -4.79 -26.20 -15.82
C GLY A 803 -4.20 -24.81 -16.07
N VAL A 804 -4.75 -24.01 -16.99
CA VAL A 804 -4.22 -22.68 -17.36
C VAL A 804 -5.03 -21.58 -16.69
N PHE A 805 -4.59 -21.19 -15.50
CA PHE A 805 -5.13 -20.07 -14.73
C PHE A 805 -4.34 -18.78 -14.98
N SER A 806 -5.05 -17.67 -15.10
CA SER A 806 -4.54 -16.31 -14.93
C SER A 806 -5.07 -15.75 -13.60
N GLU A 807 -4.21 -15.02 -12.88
CA GLU A 807 -4.60 -14.27 -11.70
C GLU A 807 -4.47 -12.77 -11.98
N ILE A 808 -5.48 -12.04 -11.55
CA ILE A 808 -5.68 -10.64 -11.93
C ILE A 808 -6.08 -9.86 -10.68
N PHE A 809 -5.27 -8.89 -10.31
CA PHE A 809 -5.52 -8.01 -9.16
C PHE A 809 -5.97 -6.65 -9.69
N VAL A 810 -7.28 -6.46 -9.77
CA VAL A 810 -7.92 -5.26 -10.32
C VAL A 810 -8.11 -4.22 -9.21
N THR A 811 -7.83 -2.95 -9.48
CA THR A 811 -8.32 -1.82 -8.68
C THR A 811 -9.45 -1.14 -9.45
N ALA A 812 -10.61 -0.99 -8.82
CA ALA A 812 -11.82 -0.46 -9.46
C ALA A 812 -12.27 0.82 -8.74
N HIS A 813 -11.84 1.98 -9.22
CA HIS A 813 -12.24 3.28 -8.68
C HIS A 813 -13.61 3.71 -9.19
N LYS A 814 -14.00 3.27 -10.39
CA LYS A 814 -15.35 3.43 -10.96
C LYS A 814 -15.77 2.17 -11.72
N LEU A 815 -17.08 2.00 -11.84
CA LEU A 815 -17.71 1.06 -12.77
C LEU A 815 -18.20 1.83 -13.99
N ASP A 816 -18.25 1.19 -15.15
CA ASP A 816 -18.85 1.75 -16.36
C ASP A 816 -20.30 2.21 -16.11
N GLN A 817 -20.72 3.28 -16.80
CA GLN A 817 -22.09 3.80 -16.69
C GLN A 817 -23.13 2.76 -17.13
N HIS A 818 -22.76 1.85 -18.04
CA HIS A 818 -23.63 0.81 -18.57
C HIS A 818 -23.17 -0.61 -18.21
N SER A 819 -24.17 -1.46 -17.99
CA SER A 819 -23.99 -2.90 -17.85
C SER A 819 -23.57 -3.52 -19.19
N PHE A 820 -22.70 -4.52 -19.14
CA PHE A 820 -22.39 -5.31 -20.33
C PHE A 820 -23.57 -6.23 -20.66
N VAL A 821 -24.04 -6.20 -21.91
CA VAL A 821 -25.24 -6.95 -22.36
C VAL A 821 -25.06 -7.69 -23.69
N ASP A 822 -23.86 -7.70 -24.26
CA ASP A 822 -23.61 -8.28 -25.60
C ASP A 822 -23.46 -9.83 -25.57
N ALA A 823 -23.89 -10.48 -24.49
CA ALA A 823 -23.92 -11.94 -24.35
C ALA A 823 -25.31 -12.46 -23.92
N PRO A 824 -25.72 -13.69 -24.31
CA PRO A 824 -27.08 -14.16 -24.13
C PRO A 824 -27.51 -14.28 -22.67
N GLY A 825 -28.69 -13.75 -22.35
CA GLY A 825 -29.30 -13.90 -21.01
C GLY A 825 -28.80 -12.92 -19.95
N LEU A 826 -27.84 -12.04 -20.27
CA LEU A 826 -27.45 -10.94 -19.39
C LEU A 826 -28.58 -9.92 -19.22
N VAL A 827 -28.71 -9.37 -18.01
CA VAL A 827 -29.69 -8.34 -17.65
C VAL A 827 -28.96 -7.06 -17.26
N ALA A 828 -29.42 -5.92 -17.78
CA ALA A 828 -28.86 -4.63 -17.42
C ALA A 828 -29.20 -4.24 -15.98
N LEU A 829 -28.18 -3.93 -15.19
CA LEU A 829 -28.24 -3.44 -13.82
C LEU A 829 -27.93 -1.93 -13.74
N ASP A 830 -28.28 -1.16 -14.78
CA ASP A 830 -27.88 0.26 -14.91
C ASP A 830 -28.38 1.16 -13.77
N ASN A 831 -29.49 0.77 -13.13
CA ASN A 831 -30.09 1.45 -11.97
C ASN A 831 -29.54 0.96 -10.60
N LYS A 832 -28.56 0.06 -10.59
CA LYS A 832 -27.93 -0.47 -9.37
C LYS A 832 -27.24 0.66 -8.58
N PRO A 833 -27.46 0.78 -7.26
CA PRO A 833 -26.69 1.67 -6.41
C PRO A 833 -25.19 1.34 -6.46
N VAL A 834 -24.37 2.35 -6.73
CA VAL A 834 -22.90 2.27 -6.70
C VAL A 834 -22.41 2.88 -5.39
N ASN A 835 -21.57 2.15 -4.66
CA ASN A 835 -21.02 2.60 -3.39
C ASN A 835 -20.02 3.76 -3.58
N PRO A 836 -19.94 4.72 -2.64
CA PRO A 836 -18.89 5.74 -2.64
C PRO A 836 -17.51 5.09 -2.42
N HIS A 837 -16.46 5.69 -3.00
CA HIS A 837 -15.09 5.18 -2.86
C HIS A 837 -14.64 5.15 -1.39
N PRO A 838 -14.03 4.04 -0.89
CA PRO A 838 -13.78 3.81 0.54
C PRO A 838 -13.02 4.95 1.25
N ILE A 839 -12.06 5.57 0.55
CA ILE A 839 -11.20 6.65 1.07
C ILE A 839 -11.99 7.83 1.67
N ILE A 840 -13.23 8.05 1.22
CA ILE A 840 -14.08 9.18 1.68
C ILE A 840 -14.38 9.05 3.18
N ASN A 841 -14.60 7.82 3.66
CA ASN A 841 -14.84 7.54 5.08
C ASN A 841 -13.56 7.73 5.91
N ASP A 842 -12.43 7.26 5.37
CA ASP A 842 -11.13 7.33 6.04
C ASP A 842 -10.63 8.79 6.16
N ILE A 843 -10.87 9.63 5.16
CA ILE A 843 -10.55 11.06 5.19
C ILE A 843 -11.42 11.80 6.22
N ALA A 844 -12.72 11.49 6.28
CA ALA A 844 -13.61 12.08 7.29
C ALA A 844 -13.13 11.76 8.72
N LEU A 845 -12.66 10.54 8.97
CA LEU A 845 -11.99 10.16 10.22
C LEU A 845 -10.66 10.90 10.44
N ALA A 846 -9.87 11.09 9.39
CA ALA A 846 -8.54 11.69 9.46
C ALA A 846 -8.53 13.22 9.68
N THR A 847 -9.42 13.99 9.04
CA THR A 847 -9.41 15.47 9.14
C THR A 847 -10.17 16.00 10.36
N LYS A 848 -11.06 15.19 10.95
CA LYS A 848 -11.92 15.59 12.08
C LYS A 848 -11.66 14.76 13.34
N VAL A 849 -10.43 14.77 13.84
CA VAL A 849 -10.13 14.22 15.18
C VAL A 849 -10.73 15.14 16.25
N VAL A 850 -11.79 14.67 16.92
CA VAL A 850 -12.28 15.26 18.18
C VAL A 850 -11.67 14.44 19.33
N PRO A 851 -10.67 14.95 20.08
CA PRO A 851 -10.06 14.17 21.14
C PRO A 851 -11.07 13.88 22.26
N ASN A 852 -11.11 12.63 22.74
CA ASN A 852 -12.00 12.25 23.83
C ASN A 852 -11.69 13.12 25.08
N PRO A 853 -12.68 13.86 25.62
CA PRO A 853 -12.46 14.78 26.75
C PRO A 853 -12.10 14.06 28.06
N TYR A 854 -12.25 12.73 28.11
CA TYR A 854 -11.98 11.88 29.27
C TYR A 854 -10.71 11.02 29.12
N ALA A 855 -9.97 11.10 28.00
CA ALA A 855 -8.74 10.31 27.82
C ALA A 855 -7.53 10.81 28.65
N SER A 856 -7.60 12.00 29.24
CA SER A 856 -6.51 12.57 30.03
C SER A 856 -6.42 11.94 31.43
N VAL A 857 -5.24 11.42 31.80
CA VAL A 857 -5.01 10.74 33.09
C VAL A 857 -5.34 11.65 34.28
N ILE A 858 -6.21 11.18 35.18
CA ILE A 858 -6.50 11.82 36.46
C ILE A 858 -5.71 11.10 37.58
N ALA A 859 -5.10 11.88 38.47
CA ALA A 859 -4.38 11.34 39.63
C ALA A 859 -5.33 10.60 40.60
N ASP A 860 -4.79 9.59 41.30
CA ASP A 860 -5.50 8.76 42.28
C ASP A 860 -6.76 8.03 41.73
N ALA A 861 -6.89 7.92 40.41
CA ALA A 861 -7.97 7.20 39.76
C ALA A 861 -7.85 5.67 39.95
N ARG A 862 -8.90 5.05 40.49
CA ARG A 862 -8.97 3.59 40.69
C ARG A 862 -9.19 2.88 39.34
N PRO A 863 -8.30 1.94 38.94
CA PRO A 863 -8.47 1.20 37.70
C PRO A 863 -9.63 0.21 37.80
N ILE A 864 -10.42 0.13 36.74
CA ILE A 864 -11.40 -0.92 36.46
C ILE A 864 -11.34 -1.30 34.98
N THR A 865 -11.39 -2.60 34.69
CA THR A 865 -11.47 -3.12 33.32
C THR A 865 -12.86 -3.70 33.10
N LEU A 866 -13.49 -3.37 31.98
CA LEU A 866 -14.78 -3.91 31.56
C LEU A 866 -14.66 -4.43 30.13
N GLN A 867 -15.07 -5.67 29.92
CA GLN A 867 -14.96 -6.34 28.62
C GLN A 867 -16.30 -6.38 27.88
N ALA A 868 -16.23 -6.32 26.55
CA ALA A 868 -17.29 -6.86 25.69
C ALA A 868 -17.41 -8.39 25.92
N GLY A 869 -18.64 -8.89 25.88
CA GLY A 869 -18.98 -10.29 26.08
C GLY A 869 -19.93 -10.81 25.00
N SER A 870 -19.98 -12.13 24.86
CA SER A 870 -20.76 -12.83 23.82
C SER A 870 -22.19 -12.31 23.65
N ASN A 871 -22.72 -12.38 22.44
CA ASN A 871 -24.10 -12.01 22.08
C ASN A 871 -24.46 -10.54 22.35
N LEU A 872 -23.54 -9.61 22.05
CA LEU A 872 -23.72 -8.15 22.25
C LEU A 872 -24.05 -7.83 23.72
N SER A 873 -23.17 -8.20 24.63
CA SER A 873 -23.34 -7.93 26.06
C SER A 873 -22.06 -7.35 26.67
N PHE A 874 -22.18 -6.72 27.84
CA PHE A 874 -21.00 -6.45 28.67
C PHE A 874 -20.77 -7.62 29.60
N ALA A 875 -19.52 -8.10 29.71
CA ALA A 875 -19.14 -9.21 30.58
C ALA A 875 -19.42 -8.87 32.07
N THR A 876 -19.31 -7.59 32.44
CA THR A 876 -19.75 -7.04 33.72
C THR A 876 -20.98 -6.16 33.52
N LYS A 877 -22.10 -6.52 34.16
CA LYS A 877 -23.37 -5.75 34.11
C LYS A 877 -23.60 -4.80 35.28
N VAL A 878 -22.84 -4.93 36.37
CA VAL A 878 -22.92 -4.08 37.56
C VAL A 878 -21.51 -3.72 38.02
N ILE A 879 -21.27 -2.43 38.27
CA ILE A 879 -20.03 -1.88 38.81
C ILE A 879 -20.38 -1.12 40.09
N SER A 880 -19.66 -1.30 41.20
CA SER A 880 -19.77 -0.44 42.38
C SER A 880 -18.68 0.65 42.40
N ALA A 881 -19.07 1.85 42.80
CA ALA A 881 -18.17 2.97 43.06
C ALA A 881 -18.71 3.89 44.17
N LYS A 882 -17.82 4.62 44.83
CA LYS A 882 -18.18 5.61 45.86
C LYS A 882 -18.51 6.95 45.24
N ALA A 883 -19.49 7.65 45.83
CA ALA A 883 -19.84 9.01 45.44
C ALA A 883 -18.61 9.93 45.36
N GLY A 884 -18.34 10.45 44.15
CA GLY A 884 -17.23 11.37 43.91
C GLY A 884 -15.82 10.78 43.82
N GLU A 885 -15.61 9.46 43.81
CA GLU A 885 -14.27 8.89 43.58
C GLU A 885 -13.80 9.09 42.13
N MET A 886 -12.50 8.96 41.87
CA MET A 886 -11.93 8.98 40.52
C MET A 886 -11.80 7.53 40.00
N LEU A 887 -12.27 7.27 38.78
CA LEU A 887 -12.12 5.98 38.11
C LEU A 887 -11.28 6.13 36.84
N ALA A 888 -10.47 5.12 36.57
CA ALA A 888 -9.85 4.86 35.27
C ALA A 888 -10.54 3.62 34.69
N LEU A 889 -11.48 3.80 33.77
CA LEU A 889 -12.20 2.71 33.12
C LEU A 889 -11.53 2.37 31.80
N THR A 890 -10.93 1.18 31.74
CA THR A 890 -10.49 0.54 30.50
C THR A 890 -11.64 -0.29 29.95
N PHE A 891 -12.15 0.07 28.77
CA PHE A 891 -13.04 -0.79 28.00
C PHE A 891 -12.20 -1.62 27.02
N ASP A 892 -12.31 -2.93 27.11
CA ASP A 892 -11.55 -3.93 26.36
C ASP A 892 -12.49 -4.71 25.42
N ASN A 893 -12.13 -4.81 24.14
CA ASN A 893 -12.96 -5.39 23.10
C ASN A 893 -12.34 -6.67 22.49
N PRO A 894 -12.58 -7.85 23.09
CA PRO A 894 -12.23 -9.13 22.49
C PRO A 894 -13.20 -9.60 21.39
N ASP A 895 -14.26 -8.84 21.06
CA ASP A 895 -15.27 -9.20 20.05
C ASP A 895 -14.79 -8.88 18.62
N VAL A 896 -15.48 -9.44 17.61
CA VAL A 896 -15.19 -9.25 16.18
C VAL A 896 -15.86 -8.02 15.56
N VAL A 897 -16.64 -7.26 16.35
CA VAL A 897 -17.30 -6.00 15.94
C VAL A 897 -16.86 -4.83 16.82
N PRO A 898 -16.90 -3.58 16.32
CA PRO A 898 -16.60 -2.39 17.14
C PRO A 898 -17.65 -2.17 18.24
N HIS A 899 -17.19 -1.73 19.41
CA HIS A 899 -18.03 -1.43 20.58
C HIS A 899 -17.54 -0.16 21.30
N ASN A 900 -18.36 0.40 22.19
CA ASN A 900 -17.92 1.42 23.15
C ASN A 900 -18.72 1.32 24.47
N TRP A 901 -18.46 2.25 25.39
CA TRP A 901 -19.13 2.34 26.68
C TRP A 901 -19.47 3.80 27.01
N ALA A 902 -20.72 4.08 27.38
CA ALA A 902 -21.18 5.41 27.79
C ALA A 902 -22.02 5.36 29.08
N LEU A 903 -21.63 6.14 30.09
CA LEU A 903 -22.35 6.31 31.36
C LEU A 903 -23.38 7.42 31.27
N LEU A 904 -24.58 7.18 31.78
CA LEU A 904 -25.74 8.06 31.58
C LEU A 904 -26.38 8.49 32.90
N LYS A 905 -27.12 9.60 32.85
CA LYS A 905 -27.98 10.06 33.97
C LYS A 905 -29.06 9.01 34.33
N PRO A 906 -29.48 8.90 35.59
CA PRO A 906 -30.50 7.93 36.00
C PRO A 906 -31.80 8.09 35.21
N GLY A 907 -32.37 6.97 34.76
CA GLY A 907 -33.61 6.93 33.99
C GLY A 907 -33.52 7.34 32.50
N THR A 908 -32.34 7.71 31.97
CA THR A 908 -32.22 8.21 30.58
C THR A 908 -31.84 7.16 29.54
N LEU A 909 -31.47 5.93 29.96
CA LEU A 909 -31.04 4.80 29.10
C LEU A 909 -31.79 4.72 27.76
N GLN A 910 -33.12 4.59 27.81
CA GLN A 910 -33.99 4.48 26.62
C GLN A 910 -33.91 5.70 25.69
N ARG A 911 -33.75 6.92 26.24
CA ARG A 911 -33.66 8.15 25.44
C ARG A 911 -32.33 8.21 24.70
N VAL A 912 -31.23 7.92 25.39
CA VAL A 912 -29.88 7.94 24.80
C VAL A 912 -29.72 6.81 23.79
N GLY A 913 -30.19 5.59 24.09
CA GLY A 913 -30.20 4.48 23.13
C GLY A 913 -30.99 4.79 21.86
N ASN A 914 -32.17 5.42 21.99
CA ASN A 914 -32.94 5.86 20.83
C ASN A 914 -32.20 6.91 19.98
N LEU A 915 -31.43 7.81 20.59
CA LEU A 915 -30.60 8.79 19.86
C LEU A 915 -29.39 8.11 19.21
N ALA A 916 -28.73 7.19 19.90
CA ALA A 916 -27.61 6.42 19.38
C ALA A 916 -27.98 5.63 18.11
N ASN A 917 -29.18 5.04 18.07
CA ASN A 917 -29.72 4.39 16.86
C ASN A 917 -29.89 5.33 15.66
N GLN A 918 -30.04 6.65 15.86
CA GLN A 918 -30.22 7.62 14.78
C GLN A 918 -28.88 8.01 14.12
N LEU A 919 -27.75 7.75 14.79
CA LEU A 919 -26.41 8.05 14.26
C LEU A 919 -26.00 7.13 13.11
N ILE A 920 -26.66 5.98 12.90
CA ILE A 920 -26.34 5.11 11.74
C ILE A 920 -26.56 5.82 10.38
N SER A 921 -27.32 6.92 10.36
CA SER A 921 -27.56 7.79 9.20
C SER A 921 -26.81 9.13 9.24
N ASP A 922 -25.95 9.38 10.23
CA ASP A 922 -25.12 10.60 10.32
C ASP A 922 -23.75 10.33 9.66
N PRO A 923 -23.35 11.06 8.59
CA PRO A 923 -22.05 10.86 7.95
C PRO A 923 -20.85 11.22 8.85
N GLU A 924 -21.09 11.90 9.97
CA GLU A 924 -20.07 12.18 10.99
C GLU A 924 -20.14 11.23 12.21
N ALA A 925 -20.97 10.19 12.17
CA ALA A 925 -21.17 9.31 13.33
C ALA A 925 -19.88 8.67 13.85
N ALA A 926 -18.97 8.26 12.96
CA ALA A 926 -17.70 7.65 13.34
C ALA A 926 -16.74 8.66 14.01
N ILE A 927 -16.74 9.93 13.56
CA ILE A 927 -16.04 11.04 14.24
C ILE A 927 -16.60 11.26 15.64
N LYS A 928 -17.94 11.20 15.76
CA LYS A 928 -18.69 11.33 17.02
C LYS A 928 -18.62 10.05 17.89
N GLN A 929 -17.79 9.06 17.52
CA GLN A 929 -17.62 7.78 18.21
C GLN A 929 -18.94 7.00 18.39
N TYR A 930 -19.92 7.25 17.51
CA TYR A 930 -21.32 6.85 17.63
C TYR A 930 -21.97 7.23 18.97
N VAL A 931 -21.46 8.25 19.67
CA VAL A 931 -22.05 8.80 20.90
C VAL A 931 -22.97 9.97 20.55
N PRO A 932 -24.25 9.96 20.97
CA PRO A 932 -25.18 11.03 20.62
C PRO A 932 -24.90 12.30 21.43
N ASP A 933 -24.94 13.46 20.77
CA ASP A 933 -24.87 14.77 21.44
C ASP A 933 -26.12 14.96 22.33
N SER A 934 -25.94 14.69 23.62
CA SER A 934 -26.96 14.80 24.63
C SER A 934 -26.34 15.02 26.00
N SER A 935 -26.85 16.02 26.72
CA SER A 935 -26.49 16.27 28.11
C SER A 935 -26.83 15.12 29.08
N ASP A 936 -27.44 14.03 28.61
CA ASP A 936 -27.67 12.81 29.39
C ASP A 936 -26.43 11.92 29.51
N VAL A 937 -25.52 11.98 28.54
CA VAL A 937 -24.24 11.28 28.58
C VAL A 937 -23.34 12.01 29.58
N ILE A 938 -22.88 11.29 30.59
CA ILE A 938 -21.99 11.81 31.63
C ILE A 938 -20.54 11.67 31.15
N VAL A 939 -20.16 10.46 30.71
CA VAL A 939 -18.85 10.14 30.13
C VAL A 939 -18.98 9.02 29.11
N PHE A 940 -18.01 8.90 28.20
CA PHE A 940 -17.98 7.86 27.17
C PHE A 940 -16.55 7.51 26.73
N THR A 941 -16.33 6.26 26.31
CA THR A 941 -15.13 5.84 25.57
C THR A 941 -15.28 6.15 24.08
N ASP A 942 -14.16 6.23 23.39
CA ASP A 942 -14.17 6.15 21.92
C ASP A 942 -14.63 4.75 21.47
N ILE A 943 -14.84 4.58 20.16
CA ILE A 943 -15.03 3.26 19.57
C ILE A 943 -13.75 2.44 19.73
N VAL A 944 -13.91 1.29 20.37
CA VAL A 944 -12.87 0.29 20.53
C VAL A 944 -13.07 -0.75 19.45
N LEU A 945 -12.12 -0.82 18.52
CA LEU A 945 -12.12 -1.80 17.43
C LEU A 945 -11.85 -3.22 17.96
N PRO A 946 -12.13 -4.27 17.17
CA PRO A 946 -11.79 -5.65 17.53
C PRO A 946 -10.33 -5.82 17.97
N LYS A 947 -10.13 -6.58 19.06
CA LYS A 947 -8.82 -6.85 19.70
C LYS A 947 -8.10 -5.59 20.22
N GLN A 948 -8.81 -4.49 20.47
CA GLN A 948 -8.26 -3.26 21.06
C GLN A 948 -8.87 -2.94 22.43
N GLN A 949 -8.29 -1.96 23.11
CA GLN A 949 -8.78 -1.40 24.39
C GLN A 949 -8.64 0.12 24.40
N PHE A 950 -9.51 0.82 25.13
CA PHE A 950 -9.45 2.27 25.33
C PHE A 950 -9.72 2.62 26.79
N THR A 951 -9.04 3.63 27.34
CA THR A 951 -9.15 4.00 28.76
C THR A 951 -9.59 5.45 28.92
N ILE A 952 -10.60 5.68 29.76
CA ILE A 952 -11.08 7.00 30.17
C ILE A 952 -10.95 7.20 31.68
N TYR A 953 -10.78 8.45 32.08
CA TYR A 953 -10.61 8.88 33.45
C TYR A 953 -11.70 9.87 33.81
N PHE A 954 -12.43 9.62 34.90
CA PHE A 954 -13.55 10.49 35.28
C PHE A 954 -13.85 10.47 36.78
N LYS A 955 -14.51 11.54 37.25
CA LYS A 955 -15.09 11.60 38.59
C LYS A 955 -16.48 10.94 38.57
N VAL A 956 -16.69 9.98 39.46
CA VAL A 956 -17.98 9.35 39.71
C VAL A 956 -18.98 10.41 40.21
N PRO A 957 -20.27 10.32 39.85
CA PRO A 957 -21.29 11.25 40.34
C PRO A 957 -21.30 11.38 41.87
N GLU A 958 -21.63 12.58 42.38
CA GLU A 958 -21.63 12.87 43.82
C GLU A 958 -22.94 12.48 44.54
N GLN A 959 -23.96 12.03 43.81
CA GLN A 959 -25.21 11.55 44.39
C GLN A 959 -25.26 10.02 44.30
N PRO A 960 -25.47 9.31 45.43
CA PRO A 960 -25.71 7.87 45.44
C PRO A 960 -26.93 7.48 44.59
N GLY A 961 -26.87 6.33 43.93
CA GLY A 961 -27.92 5.85 43.04
C GLY A 961 -27.42 4.92 41.94
N ARG A 962 -28.35 4.39 41.12
CA ARG A 962 -28.03 3.52 39.98
C ARG A 962 -27.96 4.34 38.68
N TYR A 963 -26.77 4.45 38.10
CA TYR A 963 -26.46 5.17 36.86
C TYR A 963 -26.28 4.18 35.71
N PRO A 964 -27.20 4.13 34.73
CA PRO A 964 -27.12 3.16 33.64
C PRO A 964 -25.96 3.47 32.68
N TYR A 965 -25.35 2.42 32.11
CA TYR A 965 -24.41 2.53 31.00
C TYR A 965 -24.81 1.63 29.83
N LEU A 966 -24.42 2.00 28.61
CA LEU A 966 -24.71 1.25 27.38
C LEU A 966 -23.57 1.37 26.34
N CYS A 967 -23.57 0.46 25.36
CA CYS A 967 -22.79 0.62 24.12
C CYS A 967 -23.64 1.41 23.11
N THR A 968 -23.20 2.62 22.72
CA THR A 968 -23.92 3.49 21.78
C THR A 968 -23.72 3.10 20.31
N PHE A 969 -22.86 2.14 19.98
CA PHE A 969 -22.79 1.63 18.60
C PHE A 969 -24.20 1.16 18.15
N PRO A 970 -24.70 1.56 16.96
CA PRO A 970 -26.12 1.49 16.65
C PRO A 970 -26.73 0.09 16.82
N GLY A 971 -27.83 0.01 17.57
CA GLY A 971 -28.54 -1.23 17.88
C GLY A 971 -28.00 -2.05 19.05
N HIS A 972 -26.74 -1.87 19.49
CA HIS A 972 -26.13 -2.73 20.52
C HIS A 972 -26.75 -2.53 21.91
N TRP A 973 -27.01 -1.28 22.31
CA TRP A 973 -27.52 -0.92 23.65
C TRP A 973 -28.79 -1.64 24.09
N LEU A 974 -29.61 -2.15 23.17
CA LEU A 974 -30.86 -2.88 23.46
C LEU A 974 -30.62 -4.09 24.38
N VAL A 975 -29.42 -4.69 24.30
CA VAL A 975 -28.96 -5.82 25.11
C VAL A 975 -27.61 -5.55 25.80
N MET A 976 -26.79 -4.66 25.21
CA MET A 976 -25.47 -4.26 25.72
C MET A 976 -25.59 -3.04 26.65
N ASN A 977 -26.11 -3.29 27.85
CA ASN A 977 -26.25 -2.31 28.92
C ASN A 977 -26.01 -2.91 30.32
N GLY A 978 -25.77 -2.02 31.29
CA GLY A 978 -25.52 -2.34 32.70
C GLY A 978 -25.70 -1.11 33.60
N ASN A 979 -25.27 -1.19 34.87
CA ASN A 979 -25.39 -0.09 35.84
C ASN A 979 -24.11 0.12 36.65
N LEU A 980 -23.71 1.38 36.81
CA LEU A 980 -22.81 1.83 37.86
C LEU A 980 -23.67 2.15 39.10
N ILE A 981 -23.46 1.43 40.19
CA ILE A 981 -24.01 1.74 41.51
C ILE A 981 -23.06 2.72 42.18
N VAL A 982 -23.59 3.88 42.57
CA VAL A 982 -22.90 4.89 43.35
C VAL A 982 -23.35 4.78 44.80
N GLU A 983 -22.39 4.53 45.69
CA GLU A 983 -22.53 4.36 47.16
C GLU A 983 -22.14 5.63 47.93
#